data_AF-A0A670K4T4-F1
#
_entry.id   AF-A0A670K4T4-F1
#
_cell.length_a   1.000
_cell.length_b   1.000
_cell.length_c   1.000
_cell.angle_alpha   90.00
_cell.angle_beta   90.00
_cell.angle_gamma   90.00
#
_symmetry.space_group_name_H-M   'P 1'
#
loop_
_entity.id
_entity.type
_entity.pdbx_description
1 polymer ?
#
loop_
_entity_poly.entity_id
_entity_poly.type
_entity_poly.pdbx_seq_one_letter_code
_entity_poly.pdbx_strand_id
1 'polypeptide(L)'
;MIGLQVPAVGEKECPFLFKNGVLKFGGEKEPLPRPKKWPVTNILAPGGQNIPDSFIVGGAYEEEDGELNTLEDRDLRIQAETVKKRIMWDLERRCYLDPLAVICFRKRIADCRYWPVEMTRVPVVTSTKTKGGKGDKGGGGGGEEEQISFHGVAYINAVPLLYPGVKRIRGAFRVYPYLDNEVFEKTKCLFSLFRDIGHQTALNKLGLLTPHTKGILGKTTKEDRPTKEVVMRKASNIVRRDTSDTTIEAAISICQNIEGQQYIESGTYIVIEFALDKPLVPKRLPEELASRVKEMIPPRPQLPRRTAGAKKAVEDYHTQVTSIAEAILDEYHELFGRQLVEGYAIDSHILENQKCQLNYELNSSGKYFAFKEQIKHAVVKIVREKYLKTTAFDNLDQLQAFLSELYVYLVDQMHVALNQVLSQQTPSPPPPSFTTSEQLRLFAREAQNNGDYNLAATYYQERLSRDRQDIQSWLDYGTFCLLTENNLKAQECFREAVSLDPNHLPSILLCGIMAVMLENYEDAEVFFEDATCLEPSSILAWTILGLFYDIQENDIRVEMAFQKAFKLQKASLQKERPPPEVGDAAVRKVSMSPSAVEVLSVSAEEELPSVEVSDIPEPPVTIHRTEEEKPKIARKMSLAPSRLRLAPPKASDDESFHRLQEEEGVSKMSRKMSMAPSRMKLPSLKEPKVVFETEPPPPPQPTTTIFMETINFLMDVNAFQFVHRALAHELLCPQGGPSCDYYLVLAQTYMLKKEYSKTEECLEMAVQIDYLNPEVWAQKGHLCYLTGDFGEAKACYERTISFVTDAKDMHFVYLRLGSIYLERKEYDKAKDIYLLASKKSPSCLTWLGVGIACYRLKEMVEAEDALSEANALNNNNAEVWAYLALVCMQGGRQLEAEQSYKYAVKLELANEELLQEIHQVQLDVGFGDPSF
;
A
#
# COMPACT_ATOMS: atom_id res chain seq x y z
N MET A 1 -5.47 -50.76 -3.34
CA MET A 1 -4.92 -50.42 -2.01
C MET A 1 -4.23 -49.09 -2.16
N ILE A 2 -4.30 -48.22 -1.16
CA ILE A 2 -3.59 -46.94 -1.14
C ILE A 2 -2.68 -46.93 0.08
N GLY A 3 -1.52 -46.27 -0.02
CA GLY A 3 -0.65 -46.08 1.12
C GLY A 3 0.40 -44.99 0.95
N LEU A 4 1.04 -44.64 2.07
CA LEU A 4 2.12 -43.66 2.17
C LEU A 4 2.96 -43.93 3.43
N GLN A 5 4.20 -43.45 3.45
CA GLN A 5 4.98 -43.31 4.69
C GLN A 5 4.68 -41.97 5.38
N VAL A 6 4.76 -41.93 6.71
CA VAL A 6 4.76 -40.71 7.52
C VAL A 6 5.77 -40.90 8.67
N PRO A 7 6.73 -39.98 8.93
CA PRO A 7 7.62 -40.09 10.10
C PRO A 7 6.79 -40.03 11.39
N ALA A 8 7.04 -40.92 12.36
CA ALA A 8 6.21 -41.01 13.56
C ALA A 8 7.01 -40.95 14.89
N VAL A 9 8.17 -41.61 14.94
CA VAL A 9 9.03 -41.65 16.14
C VAL A 9 10.48 -41.43 15.70
N GLY A 10 11.01 -40.23 15.93
CA GLY A 10 12.24 -39.76 15.30
C GLY A 10 12.19 -39.89 13.77
N GLU A 11 13.28 -40.39 13.19
CA GLU A 11 13.42 -40.63 11.75
C GLU A 11 12.64 -41.86 11.24
N LYS A 12 11.96 -42.62 12.11
CA LYS A 12 11.26 -43.85 11.70
C LYS A 12 9.94 -43.54 11.01
N GLU A 13 9.86 -43.92 9.74
CA GLU A 13 8.65 -43.93 8.94
C GLU A 13 7.65 -45.00 9.40
N CYS A 14 6.37 -44.64 9.40
CA CYS A 14 5.24 -45.53 9.65
C CYS A 14 4.42 -45.69 8.36
N PRO A 15 4.20 -46.93 7.86
CA PRO A 15 3.39 -47.16 6.67
C PRO A 15 1.89 -47.03 6.98
N PHE A 16 1.28 -45.99 6.43
CA PHE A 16 -0.17 -45.82 6.37
C PHE A 16 -0.73 -46.63 5.20
N LEU A 17 -1.75 -47.45 5.47
CA LEU A 17 -2.35 -48.36 4.49
C LEU A 17 -3.88 -48.32 4.59
N PHE A 18 -4.51 -48.15 3.43
CA PHE A 18 -5.96 -48.11 3.22
C PHE A 18 -6.36 -49.26 2.30
N LYS A 19 -6.98 -50.29 2.90
CA LYS A 19 -7.42 -51.52 2.24
C LYS A 19 -8.95 -51.49 2.02
N ASN A 20 -9.45 -52.39 1.17
CA ASN A 20 -10.88 -52.67 1.01
C ASN A 20 -11.79 -51.46 0.68
N GLY A 21 -11.43 -50.69 -0.34
CA GLY A 21 -12.30 -49.61 -0.86
C GLY A 21 -13.57 -50.15 -1.51
N VAL A 22 -14.69 -49.46 -1.30
CA VAL A 22 -16.03 -49.82 -1.79
C VAL A 22 -16.24 -49.25 -3.19
N LEU A 23 -16.54 -50.11 -4.17
CA LEU A 23 -16.92 -49.68 -5.51
C LEU A 23 -18.32 -49.04 -5.49
N LYS A 24 -18.45 -47.84 -6.05
CA LYS A 24 -19.72 -47.17 -6.34
C LYS A 24 -19.90 -47.02 -7.85
N PHE A 25 -21.14 -47.20 -8.30
CA PHE A 25 -21.53 -47.00 -9.70
C PHE A 25 -21.96 -45.55 -9.93
N GLY A 26 -21.90 -45.09 -11.19
CA GLY A 26 -22.42 -43.78 -11.58
C GLY A 26 -23.94 -43.70 -11.46
N GLY A 27 -24.46 -42.48 -11.36
CA GLY A 27 -25.88 -42.15 -11.16
C GLY A 27 -26.18 -41.55 -9.78
N GLU A 28 -25.42 -41.93 -8.75
CA GLU A 28 -25.67 -41.52 -7.36
C GLU A 28 -24.59 -40.54 -6.85
N LYS A 29 -24.93 -39.25 -6.74
CA LYS A 29 -24.14 -38.30 -5.92
C LYS A 29 -24.44 -38.57 -4.45
N GLU A 30 -23.39 -38.79 -3.65
CA GLU A 30 -23.57 -39.10 -2.24
C GLU A 30 -23.94 -37.87 -1.41
N PRO A 31 -24.82 -38.02 -0.40
CA PRO A 31 -25.13 -36.95 0.52
C PRO A 31 -23.90 -36.55 1.34
N LEU A 32 -23.82 -35.26 1.63
CA LEU A 32 -22.82 -34.64 2.51
C LEU A 32 -23.58 -33.87 3.60
N PRO A 33 -23.16 -33.92 4.87
CA PRO A 33 -21.99 -34.65 5.39
C PRO A 33 -22.19 -36.18 5.46
N ARG A 34 -21.09 -36.95 5.39
CA ARG A 34 -21.08 -38.41 5.61
C ARG A 34 -19.98 -38.83 6.61
N PRO A 35 -20.20 -39.85 7.47
CA PRO A 35 -19.27 -40.15 8.57
C PRO A 35 -17.96 -40.79 8.09
N LYS A 36 -16.84 -40.37 8.69
CA LYS A 36 -15.53 -41.03 8.53
C LYS A 36 -15.47 -42.32 9.35
N LYS A 37 -14.62 -43.27 8.95
CA LYS A 37 -14.54 -44.63 9.50
C LYS A 37 -13.13 -45.03 9.92
N TRP A 38 -13.03 -45.92 10.90
CA TRP A 38 -11.76 -46.49 11.32
C TRP A 38 -11.25 -47.56 10.32
N PRO A 39 -9.94 -47.60 9.99
CA PRO A 39 -9.34 -48.57 9.07
C PRO A 39 -9.10 -49.95 9.73
N VAL A 40 -10.12 -50.48 10.41
CA VAL A 40 -10.05 -51.71 11.22
C VAL A 40 -11.04 -52.74 10.68
N THR A 41 -10.54 -53.93 10.34
CA THR A 41 -11.35 -54.96 9.66
C THR A 41 -12.28 -55.75 10.58
N ASN A 42 -12.00 -55.81 11.88
CA ASN A 42 -12.77 -56.59 12.87
C ASN A 42 -13.18 -55.71 14.06
N ILE A 43 -14.33 -55.05 13.99
CA ILE A 43 -14.97 -54.39 15.14
C ILE A 43 -16.27 -55.14 15.43
N LEU A 44 -16.43 -55.65 16.65
CA LEU A 44 -17.57 -56.51 17.03
C LEU A 44 -18.92 -55.77 17.12
N ALA A 45 -18.90 -54.44 17.23
CA ALA A 45 -20.09 -53.60 17.33
C ALA A 45 -20.27 -52.78 16.03
N PRO A 46 -21.38 -52.91 15.28
CA PRO A 46 -21.61 -52.18 14.03
C PRO A 46 -21.53 -50.66 14.17
N GLY A 47 -21.98 -50.10 15.30
CA GLY A 47 -21.88 -48.66 15.57
C GLY A 47 -20.45 -48.15 15.80
N GLY A 48 -19.49 -49.04 16.09
CA GLY A 48 -18.09 -48.68 16.37
C GLY A 48 -17.20 -48.52 15.13
N GLN A 49 -17.72 -48.73 13.91
CA GLN A 49 -16.93 -48.51 12.68
C GLN A 49 -16.80 -47.03 12.31
N ASN A 50 -17.81 -46.21 12.64
CA ASN A 50 -17.77 -44.77 12.41
C ASN A 50 -16.99 -44.06 13.52
N ILE A 51 -16.38 -42.94 13.17
CA ILE A 51 -15.64 -42.07 14.10
C ILE A 51 -16.64 -41.04 14.66
N PRO A 52 -16.80 -40.92 16.00
CA PRO A 52 -17.62 -39.87 16.60
C PRO A 52 -17.20 -38.49 16.11
N ASP A 53 -18.19 -37.66 15.78
CA ASP A 53 -18.08 -36.26 15.39
C ASP A 53 -17.14 -35.96 14.20
N SER A 54 -16.68 -36.98 13.46
CA SER A 54 -15.80 -36.84 12.30
C SER A 54 -16.54 -37.15 11.00
N PHE A 55 -16.74 -36.12 10.19
CA PHE A 55 -17.49 -36.18 8.93
C PHE A 55 -16.65 -35.70 7.74
N ILE A 56 -16.96 -36.23 6.56
CA ILE A 56 -16.57 -35.67 5.27
C ILE A 56 -17.65 -34.65 4.91
N VAL A 57 -17.28 -33.37 4.91
CA VAL A 57 -18.13 -32.23 4.55
C VAL A 57 -17.81 -31.81 3.11
N GLY A 58 -18.78 -31.20 2.42
CA GLY A 58 -18.54 -30.58 1.12
C GLY A 58 -17.81 -29.23 1.22
N GLY A 59 -17.37 -28.72 0.07
CA GLY A 59 -16.76 -27.39 -0.08
C GLY A 59 -16.69 -27.04 -1.57
N ALA A 60 -16.29 -25.81 -1.90
CA ALA A 60 -15.98 -25.44 -3.28
C ALA A 60 -14.72 -26.18 -3.75
N TYR A 61 -14.68 -26.62 -5.01
CA TYR A 61 -13.50 -27.30 -5.55
C TYR A 61 -12.36 -26.30 -5.80
N GLU A 62 -12.72 -25.05 -6.05
CA GLU A 62 -11.84 -23.90 -6.27
C GLU A 62 -11.04 -23.46 -5.02
N GLU A 63 -11.41 -23.98 -3.84
CA GLU A 63 -10.74 -23.75 -2.55
C GLU A 63 -9.78 -24.89 -2.14
N GLU A 64 -9.72 -25.98 -2.91
CA GLU A 64 -8.91 -27.16 -2.59
C GLU A 64 -7.43 -27.01 -2.99
N ASP A 65 -6.53 -27.58 -2.18
CA ASP A 65 -5.06 -27.55 -2.37
C ASP A 65 -4.56 -28.55 -3.45
N GLY A 66 -5.47 -29.11 -4.25
CA GLY A 66 -5.18 -30.12 -5.27
C GLY A 66 -5.02 -29.52 -6.67
N GLU A 67 -4.40 -30.30 -7.55
CA GLU A 67 -4.18 -29.94 -8.96
C GLU A 67 -5.51 -29.68 -9.72
N LEU A 68 -6.58 -30.37 -9.34
CA LEU A 68 -7.90 -30.28 -9.99
C LEU A 68 -8.81 -29.24 -9.33
N ASN A 69 -8.37 -27.98 -9.28
CA ASN A 69 -9.13 -26.85 -8.70
C ASN A 69 -9.47 -25.73 -9.71
N THR A 70 -9.21 -25.95 -10.99
CA THR A 70 -9.56 -24.99 -12.07
C THR A 70 -11.04 -25.07 -12.46
N LEU A 71 -11.50 -24.08 -13.24
CA LEU A 71 -12.85 -24.11 -13.83
C LEU A 71 -12.99 -25.19 -14.92
N GLU A 72 -11.90 -25.61 -15.57
CA GLU A 72 -11.89 -26.64 -16.60
C GLU A 72 -11.97 -28.04 -15.97
N ASP A 73 -11.22 -28.27 -14.88
CA ASP A 73 -11.28 -29.54 -14.13
C ASP A 73 -12.64 -29.74 -13.43
N ARG A 74 -13.44 -28.67 -13.24
CA ARG A 74 -14.74 -28.71 -12.56
C ARG A 74 -15.73 -29.66 -13.24
N ASP A 75 -15.84 -29.62 -14.57
CA ASP A 75 -16.70 -30.54 -15.32
C ASP A 75 -16.15 -31.97 -15.31
N LEU A 76 -14.83 -32.12 -15.35
CA LEU A 76 -14.15 -33.42 -15.23
C LEU A 76 -14.45 -34.07 -13.86
N ARG A 77 -14.41 -33.30 -12.78
CA ARG A 77 -14.78 -33.72 -11.42
C ARG A 77 -16.28 -34.03 -11.31
N ILE A 78 -17.15 -33.21 -11.88
CA ILE A 78 -18.60 -33.46 -11.88
C ILE A 78 -18.92 -34.77 -12.61
N GLN A 79 -18.34 -35.00 -13.80
CA GLN A 79 -18.50 -36.26 -14.53
C GLN A 79 -17.93 -37.46 -13.77
N ALA A 80 -16.79 -37.30 -13.10
CA ALA A 80 -16.17 -38.36 -12.30
C ALA A 80 -16.98 -38.71 -11.04
N GLU A 81 -17.56 -37.72 -10.36
CA GLU A 81 -18.46 -37.94 -9.23
C GLU A 81 -19.82 -38.53 -9.64
N THR A 82 -20.40 -38.08 -10.75
CA THR A 82 -21.80 -38.39 -11.10
C THR A 82 -21.98 -39.49 -12.15
N VAL A 83 -21.08 -39.65 -13.11
CA VAL A 83 -21.25 -40.58 -14.26
C VAL A 83 -20.29 -41.76 -14.22
N LYS A 84 -19.01 -41.54 -13.85
CA LYS A 84 -18.01 -42.62 -13.79
C LYS A 84 -18.21 -43.53 -12.57
N LYS A 85 -17.61 -44.73 -12.61
CA LYS A 85 -17.45 -45.61 -11.44
C LYS A 85 -16.35 -45.04 -10.55
N ARG A 86 -16.55 -45.01 -9.23
CA ARG A 86 -15.58 -44.49 -8.24
C ARG A 86 -15.34 -45.49 -7.11
N ILE A 87 -14.21 -45.38 -6.42
CA ILE A 87 -13.88 -46.22 -5.25
C ILE A 87 -13.85 -45.33 -4.01
N MET A 88 -14.67 -45.66 -3.02
CA MET A 88 -14.82 -44.91 -1.77
C MET A 88 -14.18 -45.68 -0.62
N TRP A 89 -13.30 -45.02 0.14
CA TRP A 89 -12.77 -45.57 1.40
C TRP A 89 -13.48 -44.96 2.62
N ASP A 90 -13.61 -43.62 2.64
CA ASP A 90 -14.10 -42.83 3.78
C ASP A 90 -13.40 -43.17 5.12
N LEU A 91 -12.14 -43.62 5.01
CA LEU A 91 -11.30 -44.02 6.15
C LEU A 91 -10.45 -42.85 6.64
N GLU A 92 -10.33 -42.72 7.95
CA GLU A 92 -9.43 -41.77 8.61
C GLU A 92 -8.42 -42.52 9.46
N ARG A 93 -7.13 -42.23 9.31
CA ARG A 93 -6.05 -42.86 10.08
C ARG A 93 -5.26 -41.78 10.80
N ARG A 94 -5.06 -41.96 12.11
CA ARG A 94 -4.34 -41.03 12.99
C ARG A 94 -2.99 -41.62 13.39
N CYS A 95 -1.99 -40.78 13.60
CA CYS A 95 -0.76 -41.11 14.33
C CYS A 95 -0.39 -39.94 15.25
N TYR A 96 0.55 -40.20 16.15
CA TYR A 96 1.23 -39.15 16.90
C TYR A 96 2.57 -38.85 16.22
N LEU A 97 2.92 -37.57 16.10
CA LEU A 97 4.23 -37.11 15.65
C LEU A 97 5.01 -36.68 16.89
N ASP A 98 6.14 -37.33 17.19
CA ASP A 98 7.04 -36.82 18.22
C ASP A 98 7.79 -35.55 17.75
N PRO A 99 8.40 -34.75 18.66
CA PRO A 99 9.02 -33.48 18.27
C PRO A 99 10.15 -33.62 17.23
N LEU A 100 10.81 -34.77 17.16
CA LEU A 100 11.84 -35.05 16.15
C LEU A 100 11.18 -35.39 14.80
N ALA A 101 10.15 -36.22 14.80
CA ALA A 101 9.36 -36.53 13.62
C ALA A 101 8.74 -35.26 13.00
N VAL A 102 8.30 -34.28 13.81
CA VAL A 102 7.85 -32.97 13.31
C VAL A 102 8.97 -32.21 12.59
N ILE A 103 10.20 -32.21 13.12
CA ILE A 103 11.36 -31.57 12.47
C ILE A 103 11.72 -32.30 11.16
N CYS A 104 11.79 -33.63 11.18
CA CYS A 104 12.03 -34.45 10.00
C CYS A 104 10.95 -34.24 8.91
N PHE A 105 9.68 -34.13 9.31
CA PHE A 105 8.55 -33.90 8.40
C PHE A 105 8.62 -32.51 7.77
N ARG A 106 8.82 -31.44 8.57
CA ARG A 106 9.05 -30.08 8.07
C ARG A 106 10.20 -30.05 7.06
N LYS A 107 11.35 -30.62 7.43
CA LYS A 107 12.55 -30.63 6.58
C LYS A 107 12.28 -31.34 5.25
N ARG A 108 11.70 -32.54 5.27
CA ARG A 108 11.43 -33.28 4.02
C ARG A 108 10.40 -32.60 3.13
N ILE A 109 9.41 -31.90 3.68
CA ILE A 109 8.50 -31.07 2.89
C ILE A 109 9.26 -29.92 2.23
N ALA A 110 10.19 -29.26 2.92
CA ALA A 110 11.04 -28.22 2.32
C ALA A 110 11.99 -28.78 1.24
N ASP A 111 12.69 -29.89 1.54
CA ASP A 111 13.67 -30.53 0.65
C ASP A 111 13.04 -31.13 -0.63
N CYS A 112 11.77 -31.55 -0.58
CA CYS A 112 11.12 -32.33 -1.65
C CYS A 112 9.88 -31.67 -2.27
N ARG A 113 9.19 -30.78 -1.55
CA ARG A 113 7.85 -30.21 -1.85
C ARG A 113 6.70 -31.23 -1.94
N TYR A 114 6.90 -32.34 -2.64
CA TYR A 114 5.90 -33.38 -2.91
C TYR A 114 6.00 -34.58 -1.96
N TRP A 115 4.84 -35.06 -1.49
CA TRP A 115 4.70 -36.31 -0.75
C TRP A 115 4.05 -37.38 -1.64
N PRO A 116 4.64 -38.59 -1.78
CA PRO A 116 4.07 -39.64 -2.61
C PRO A 116 2.95 -40.36 -1.87
N VAL A 117 1.85 -40.63 -2.59
CA VAL A 117 0.81 -41.56 -2.18
C VAL A 117 0.67 -42.62 -3.25
N GLU A 118 1.10 -43.83 -2.94
CA GLU A 118 1.09 -44.96 -3.87
C GLU A 118 -0.28 -45.66 -3.86
N MET A 119 -0.70 -46.12 -5.04
CA MET A 119 -1.88 -46.95 -5.24
C MET A 119 -1.54 -48.20 -6.04
N THR A 120 -2.10 -49.34 -5.64
CA THR A 120 -1.87 -50.65 -6.28
C THR A 120 -3.15 -51.45 -6.38
N ARG A 121 -3.29 -52.30 -7.39
CA ARG A 121 -4.34 -53.33 -7.40
C ARG A 121 -3.79 -54.59 -6.77
N VAL A 122 -4.51 -55.13 -5.78
CA VAL A 122 -4.19 -56.44 -5.19
C VAL A 122 -5.21 -57.45 -5.73
N PRO A 123 -4.78 -58.56 -6.35
CA PRO A 123 -5.69 -59.59 -6.83
C PRO A 123 -6.40 -60.28 -5.65
N VAL A 124 -7.72 -60.43 -5.75
CA VAL A 124 -8.51 -61.20 -4.79
C VAL A 124 -8.32 -62.68 -5.10
N VAL A 125 -7.46 -63.36 -4.33
CA VAL A 125 -7.18 -64.78 -4.50
C VAL A 125 -8.40 -65.62 -4.09
N THR A 126 -9.25 -65.94 -5.05
CA THR A 126 -10.40 -66.85 -4.89
C THR A 126 -9.91 -68.30 -4.84
N SER A 127 -9.90 -68.89 -3.64
CA SER A 127 -9.30 -70.20 -3.39
C SER A 127 -10.17 -71.39 -3.85
N THR A 128 -10.34 -71.56 -5.16
CA THR A 128 -10.96 -72.75 -5.75
C THR A 128 -10.06 -73.98 -5.58
N LYS A 129 -10.41 -74.87 -4.63
CA LYS A 129 -9.71 -76.14 -4.42
C LYS A 129 -10.04 -77.15 -5.52
N THR A 130 -9.09 -77.44 -6.41
CA THR A 130 -9.10 -78.63 -7.27
C THR A 130 -7.84 -79.48 -7.06
N LYS A 131 -8.00 -80.80 -7.06
CA LYS A 131 -6.92 -81.78 -6.88
C LYS A 131 -6.37 -82.22 -8.25
N GLY A 132 -5.07 -82.49 -8.31
CA GLY A 132 -4.48 -83.42 -9.29
C GLY A 132 -3.34 -82.81 -10.11
N GLY A 133 -2.18 -83.46 -10.07
CA GLY A 133 -0.98 -83.04 -10.80
C GLY A 133 0.28 -83.31 -9.97
N LYS A 134 1.03 -84.35 -10.31
CA LYS A 134 2.30 -84.72 -9.64
C LYS A 134 3.40 -84.68 -10.70
N GLY A 135 4.21 -83.63 -10.71
CA GLY A 135 5.15 -83.32 -11.80
C GLY A 135 6.45 -82.68 -11.30
N ASP A 136 7.40 -83.55 -10.96
CA ASP A 136 8.86 -83.33 -10.80
C ASP A 136 9.39 -82.26 -9.82
N LYS A 137 10.71 -82.26 -9.60
CA LYS A 137 11.41 -81.46 -8.59
C LYS A 137 12.86 -81.13 -8.98
N GLY A 138 13.09 -79.90 -9.46
CA GLY A 138 14.42 -79.31 -9.62
C GLY A 138 14.38 -78.01 -10.44
N GLY A 139 15.12 -76.95 -10.11
CA GLY A 139 15.99 -76.78 -8.94
C GLY A 139 17.06 -75.72 -9.13
N GLY A 140 16.71 -74.44 -8.98
CA GLY A 140 17.65 -73.31 -9.06
C GLY A 140 16.93 -72.01 -8.73
N GLY A 141 17.43 -71.24 -7.76
CA GLY A 141 16.73 -70.07 -7.22
C GLY A 141 17.15 -68.76 -7.89
N GLY A 142 16.22 -68.12 -8.57
CA GLY A 142 16.16 -66.66 -8.71
C GLY A 142 14.99 -66.14 -7.87
N GLY A 143 15.15 -65.02 -7.17
CA GLY A 143 14.04 -64.36 -6.49
C GLY A 143 13.24 -63.54 -7.48
N GLU A 144 12.12 -64.07 -7.97
CA GLU A 144 11.15 -63.27 -8.72
C GLU A 144 10.52 -62.25 -7.76
N GLU A 145 10.79 -60.96 -7.99
CA GLU A 145 10.09 -59.88 -7.27
C GLU A 145 8.59 -59.95 -7.62
N GLU A 146 7.69 -59.92 -6.62
CA GLU A 146 6.25 -59.97 -6.86
C GLU A 146 5.81 -58.72 -7.63
N GLN A 147 5.62 -58.86 -8.95
CA GLN A 147 5.35 -57.72 -9.85
C GLN A 147 4.04 -57.02 -9.46
N ILE A 148 4.15 -55.75 -9.09
CA ILE A 148 3.07 -54.97 -8.48
C ILE A 148 2.06 -54.53 -9.55
N SER A 149 0.92 -55.22 -9.64
CA SER A 149 -0.10 -54.92 -10.66
C SER A 149 -0.81 -53.58 -10.45
N PHE A 150 -1.02 -52.83 -11.54
CA PHE A 150 -1.60 -51.48 -11.57
C PHE A 150 -0.97 -50.55 -10.53
N HIS A 151 0.35 -50.38 -10.57
CA HIS A 151 1.08 -49.52 -9.64
C HIS A 151 1.06 -48.06 -10.12
N GLY A 152 0.46 -47.17 -9.33
CA GLY A 152 0.40 -45.74 -9.58
C GLY A 152 0.82 -44.90 -8.37
N VAL A 153 1.08 -43.62 -8.59
CA VAL A 153 1.46 -42.65 -7.57
C VAL A 153 0.74 -41.32 -7.80
N ALA A 154 0.30 -40.68 -6.72
CA ALA A 154 -0.12 -39.28 -6.71
C ALA A 154 0.93 -38.45 -5.96
N TYR A 155 1.30 -37.30 -6.52
CA TYR A 155 2.26 -36.38 -5.93
C TYR A 155 1.51 -35.25 -5.22
N ILE A 156 1.57 -35.21 -3.89
CA ILE A 156 0.82 -34.24 -3.10
C ILE A 156 1.74 -33.10 -2.72
N ASN A 157 1.46 -31.88 -3.20
CA ASN A 157 2.16 -30.70 -2.72
C ASN A 157 1.86 -30.51 -1.22
N ALA A 158 2.87 -30.76 -0.38
CA ALA A 158 2.75 -30.67 1.07
C ALA A 158 3.22 -29.30 1.62
N VAL A 159 3.77 -28.43 0.76
CA VAL A 159 4.31 -27.10 1.13
C VAL A 159 3.30 -26.24 1.89
N PRO A 160 1.97 -26.23 1.60
CA PRO A 160 1.03 -25.41 2.36
C PRO A 160 0.91 -25.77 3.85
N LEU A 161 1.30 -26.98 4.27
CA LEU A 161 1.39 -27.34 5.70
C LEU A 161 2.52 -26.59 6.45
N LEU A 162 3.48 -26.00 5.73
CA LEU A 162 4.53 -25.14 6.28
C LEU A 162 4.09 -23.68 6.43
N TYR A 163 2.94 -23.29 5.90
CA TYR A 163 2.44 -21.92 6.03
C TYR A 163 1.97 -21.67 7.47
N PRO A 164 2.32 -20.53 8.12
CA PRO A 164 1.99 -20.27 9.52
C PRO A 164 0.49 -20.41 9.83
N GLY A 165 0.17 -21.30 10.77
CA GLY A 165 -1.18 -21.59 11.23
C GLY A 165 -1.95 -22.65 10.44
N VAL A 166 -1.45 -23.13 9.29
CA VAL A 166 -2.17 -24.14 8.50
C VAL A 166 -2.16 -25.51 9.20
N LYS A 167 -3.37 -26.01 9.49
CA LYS A 167 -3.61 -27.31 10.12
C LYS A 167 -4.06 -28.41 9.16
N ARG A 168 -4.49 -28.07 7.94
CA ARG A 168 -5.08 -29.00 7.00
C ARG A 168 -4.71 -28.64 5.56
N ILE A 169 -4.46 -29.66 4.75
CA ILE A 169 -4.57 -29.59 3.29
C ILE A 169 -5.59 -30.63 2.81
N ARG A 170 -6.39 -30.30 1.79
CA ARG A 170 -7.36 -31.20 1.17
C ARG A 170 -7.45 -30.92 -0.33
N GLY A 171 -7.25 -31.94 -1.15
CA GLY A 171 -7.28 -31.78 -2.59
C GLY A 171 -7.56 -33.05 -3.38
N ALA A 172 -7.83 -32.84 -4.67
CA ALA A 172 -7.88 -33.86 -5.70
C ALA A 172 -6.59 -33.82 -6.53
N PHE A 173 -5.84 -34.92 -6.54
CA PHE A 173 -4.51 -35.04 -7.16
C PHE A 173 -4.54 -36.14 -8.24
N ARG A 174 -3.93 -35.90 -9.39
CA ARG A 174 -3.89 -36.85 -10.51
C ARG A 174 -3.00 -38.06 -10.16
N VAL A 175 -3.33 -39.22 -10.72
CA VAL A 175 -2.59 -40.48 -10.53
C VAL A 175 -1.78 -40.79 -11.78
N TYR A 176 -0.47 -40.92 -11.59
CA TYR A 176 0.53 -41.23 -12.61
C TYR A 176 0.97 -42.70 -12.48
N PRO A 177 1.52 -43.34 -13.53
CA PRO A 177 2.20 -44.62 -13.38
C PRO A 177 3.36 -44.48 -12.38
N TYR A 178 3.55 -45.46 -11.50
CA TYR A 178 4.72 -45.47 -10.62
C TYR A 178 5.99 -45.78 -11.45
N LEU A 179 7.03 -44.97 -11.29
CA LEU A 179 8.37 -45.15 -11.87
C LEU A 179 9.42 -44.79 -10.81
N ASP A 180 10.33 -45.72 -10.45
CA ASP A 180 11.29 -45.53 -9.35
C ASP A 180 12.12 -44.24 -9.52
N ASN A 181 12.61 -43.95 -10.73
CA ASN A 181 13.41 -42.75 -11.01
C ASN A 181 12.64 -41.45 -10.75
N GLU A 182 11.41 -41.33 -11.27
CA GLU A 182 10.61 -40.11 -11.18
C GLU A 182 10.16 -39.85 -9.73
N VAL A 183 9.79 -40.92 -9.01
CA VAL A 183 9.43 -40.86 -7.59
C VAL A 183 10.64 -40.44 -6.75
N PHE A 184 11.83 -41.01 -7.02
CA PHE A 184 13.06 -40.59 -6.34
C PHE A 184 13.42 -39.14 -6.66
N GLU A 185 13.35 -38.70 -7.91
CA GLU A 185 13.65 -37.31 -8.29
C GLU A 185 12.73 -36.31 -7.60
N LYS A 186 11.41 -36.55 -7.61
CA LYS A 186 10.39 -35.65 -7.04
C LYS A 186 10.26 -35.70 -5.51
N THR A 187 10.56 -36.84 -4.87
CA THR A 187 10.21 -37.05 -3.44
C THR A 187 11.35 -37.57 -2.56
N LYS A 188 12.52 -37.86 -3.17
CA LYS A 188 13.71 -38.49 -2.55
C LYS A 188 13.44 -39.85 -1.88
N CYS A 189 12.28 -40.47 -2.13
CA CYS A 189 11.97 -41.82 -1.68
C CYS A 189 12.72 -42.84 -2.54
N LEU A 190 13.51 -43.71 -1.92
CA LEU A 190 14.40 -44.65 -2.61
C LEU A 190 13.71 -45.96 -3.05
N PHE A 191 12.59 -46.32 -2.42
CA PHE A 191 11.90 -47.59 -2.63
C PHE A 191 10.39 -47.42 -2.49
N SER A 192 9.62 -48.22 -3.24
CA SER A 192 8.17 -48.31 -3.09
C SER A 192 7.79 -48.91 -1.73
N LEU A 193 6.84 -48.25 -1.06
CA LEU A 193 6.11 -48.73 0.12
C LEU A 193 5.65 -50.19 -0.03
N PHE A 194 5.18 -50.56 -1.22
CA PHE A 194 4.58 -51.87 -1.47
C PHE A 194 5.63 -52.98 -1.69
N ARG A 195 6.87 -52.64 -2.07
CA ARG A 195 7.97 -53.63 -2.19
C ARG A 195 8.37 -54.17 -0.81
N ASP A 196 8.50 -53.30 0.19
CA ASP A 196 8.78 -53.68 1.58
C ASP A 196 7.64 -54.48 2.25
N ILE A 197 6.39 -54.21 1.88
CA ILE A 197 5.22 -54.87 2.45
C ILE A 197 5.15 -56.36 2.08
N GLY A 198 5.68 -56.77 0.92
CA GLY A 198 5.79 -58.19 0.55
C GLY A 198 6.52 -59.00 1.63
N HIS A 199 7.68 -58.51 2.07
CA HIS A 199 8.47 -59.13 3.13
C HIS A 199 7.78 -59.12 4.50
N GLN A 200 7.06 -58.05 4.87
CA GLN A 200 6.31 -58.02 6.14
C GLN A 200 5.06 -58.91 6.13
N THR A 201 4.43 -59.14 4.97
CA THR A 201 3.21 -59.96 4.88
C THR A 201 3.49 -61.45 5.17
N ALA A 202 4.73 -61.90 4.97
CA ALA A 202 5.17 -63.24 5.38
C ALA A 202 5.26 -63.42 6.90
N LEU A 203 5.59 -62.36 7.66
CA LEU A 203 5.78 -62.42 9.13
C LEU A 203 4.46 -62.48 9.92
N ASN A 204 3.37 -61.92 9.39
CA ASN A 204 2.04 -61.96 10.01
C ASN A 204 1.38 -63.37 10.02
N LYS A 205 2.14 -64.44 9.76
CA LYS A 205 1.73 -65.85 9.94
C LYS A 205 2.10 -66.46 11.30
N LEU A 206 2.83 -65.75 12.16
CA LEU A 206 2.92 -66.07 13.59
C LEU A 206 2.28 -64.91 14.39
N GLY A 207 1.38 -65.26 15.31
CA GLY A 207 0.52 -64.30 16.00
C GLY A 207 0.98 -63.95 17.42
N LEU A 208 0.44 -62.83 17.91
CA LEU A 208 0.58 -62.25 19.25
C LEU A 208 2.01 -61.87 19.68
N LEU A 209 2.18 -60.59 20.04
CA LEU A 209 2.33 -60.22 21.46
C LEU A 209 2.18 -58.71 21.66
N THR A 210 1.59 -58.32 22.79
CA THR A 210 1.51 -56.93 23.27
C THR A 210 2.74 -56.61 24.14
N PRO A 211 3.40 -55.45 23.97
CA PRO A 211 4.52 -55.06 24.82
C PRO A 211 4.03 -54.46 26.15
N HIS A 212 4.02 -55.26 27.22
CA HIS A 212 3.99 -54.75 28.59
C HIS A 212 5.42 -54.47 29.12
N THR A 213 5.51 -53.75 30.24
CA THR A 213 6.73 -53.07 30.72
C THR A 213 7.49 -53.83 31.83
N LYS A 214 8.70 -53.34 32.14
CA LYS A 214 9.72 -53.81 33.13
C LYS A 214 10.67 -54.90 32.58
N GLY A 215 11.95 -54.98 32.99
CA GLY A 215 12.69 -54.20 34.01
C GLY A 215 14.21 -54.19 33.78
N ILE A 216 14.97 -53.65 34.75
CA ILE A 216 16.42 -53.31 34.65
C ILE A 216 17.30 -54.29 35.46
N LEU A 217 18.61 -54.31 35.15
CA LEU A 217 19.80 -54.76 35.93
C LEU A 217 20.40 -56.14 35.49
N GLY A 218 21.72 -56.31 35.29
CA GLY A 218 22.84 -55.35 35.35
C GLY A 218 24.23 -55.94 35.00
N LYS A 219 25.29 -55.16 35.30
CA LYS A 219 26.78 -55.39 35.26
C LYS A 219 27.29 -56.85 35.26
N THR A 220 28.42 -57.26 34.62
CA THR A 220 29.47 -56.60 33.79
C THR A 220 30.06 -57.67 32.79
N THR A 221 31.32 -57.86 32.34
CA THR A 221 32.71 -57.39 32.65
C THR A 221 33.69 -57.67 31.49
N LYS A 222 34.89 -57.04 31.52
CA LYS A 222 36.12 -57.30 30.72
C LYS A 222 36.80 -58.63 31.11
N GLU A 223 37.78 -59.27 30.44
CA GLU A 223 38.59 -59.12 29.18
C GLU A 223 39.13 -60.57 28.82
N ASP A 224 39.90 -60.94 27.78
CA ASP A 224 40.47 -60.28 26.58
C ASP A 224 40.59 -61.23 25.33
N ARG A 225 41.75 -61.88 25.10
CA ARG A 225 42.25 -62.35 23.78
C ARG A 225 43.28 -63.50 23.88
N PRO A 226 43.83 -64.08 22.77
CA PRO A 226 43.45 -63.98 21.35
C PRO A 226 43.23 -65.35 20.64
N THR A 227 42.58 -65.36 19.45
CA THR A 227 43.20 -65.77 18.15
C THR A 227 42.19 -65.91 17.00
N LYS A 228 42.70 -65.74 15.77
CA LYS A 228 42.10 -65.98 14.44
C LYS A 228 40.97 -65.03 13.99
N GLU A 229 41.22 -64.40 12.85
CA GLU A 229 40.38 -63.41 12.19
C GLU A 229 39.41 -64.09 11.20
N VAL A 230 38.22 -63.51 11.02
CA VAL A 230 37.43 -63.65 9.79
C VAL A 230 37.01 -62.25 9.36
N VAL A 231 37.36 -61.88 8.13
CA VAL A 231 37.28 -60.50 7.64
C VAL A 231 35.93 -60.23 6.97
N MET A 232 35.12 -59.34 7.54
CA MET A 232 34.08 -58.64 6.77
C MET A 232 34.66 -57.35 6.19
N ARG A 233 34.78 -57.28 4.87
CA ARG A 233 35.22 -56.07 4.15
C ARG A 233 34.05 -55.10 3.98
N LYS A 234 34.28 -53.83 4.34
CA LYS A 234 33.54 -52.71 3.72
C LYS A 234 33.91 -52.65 2.23
N ALA A 235 32.94 -52.34 1.38
CA ALA A 235 33.16 -52.04 -0.03
C ALA A 235 32.52 -50.69 -0.38
N SER A 236 33.24 -49.61 -0.11
CA SER A 236 33.00 -48.33 -0.78
C SER A 236 33.47 -48.42 -2.22
N ASN A 237 32.75 -47.82 -3.17
CA ASN A 237 33.35 -47.40 -4.43
C ASN A 237 32.75 -46.07 -4.90
N ILE A 238 33.63 -45.17 -5.32
CA ILE A 238 33.31 -43.85 -5.86
C ILE A 238 33.41 -43.96 -7.38
N VAL A 239 32.36 -43.58 -8.10
CA VAL A 239 32.44 -43.49 -9.58
C VAL A 239 33.07 -42.14 -9.94
N ARG A 240 34.25 -42.19 -10.55
CA ARG A 240 34.83 -41.04 -11.27
C ARG A 240 34.30 -41.01 -12.70
N ARG A 241 34.20 -39.82 -13.28
CA ARG A 241 34.17 -39.66 -14.74
C ARG A 241 35.55 -40.02 -15.30
N ASP A 242 35.57 -40.66 -16.46
CA ASP A 242 36.55 -40.41 -17.52
C ASP A 242 35.92 -40.83 -18.86
N THR A 243 36.45 -40.30 -19.97
CA THR A 243 35.79 -40.29 -21.29
C THR A 243 36.31 -41.35 -22.25
N SER A 244 35.41 -42.07 -22.93
CA SER A 244 35.69 -42.73 -24.21
C SER A 244 34.41 -42.98 -25.02
N ASP A 245 34.29 -42.37 -26.20
CA ASP A 245 33.22 -42.68 -27.15
C ASP A 245 33.43 -44.06 -27.76
N THR A 246 32.55 -45.02 -27.44
CA THR A 246 32.27 -46.15 -28.34
C THR A 246 30.91 -46.77 -28.04
N THR A 247 29.97 -46.57 -28.98
CA THR A 247 28.69 -47.29 -29.18
C THR A 247 28.33 -48.41 -28.17
N ILE A 248 27.40 -48.13 -27.24
CA ILE A 248 26.71 -49.16 -26.44
C ILE A 248 25.19 -49.05 -26.68
N GLU A 249 24.74 -49.46 -27.86
CA GLU A 249 23.32 -49.78 -28.10
C GLU A 249 23.03 -51.22 -27.67
N ALA A 250 22.98 -51.49 -26.36
CA ALA A 250 22.54 -52.78 -25.83
C ALA A 250 21.99 -52.69 -24.40
N ALA A 251 20.76 -53.18 -24.21
CA ALA A 251 20.22 -53.65 -22.92
C ALA A 251 20.14 -52.68 -21.73
N ILE A 252 19.58 -51.48 -21.94
CA ILE A 252 18.77 -50.85 -20.87
C ILE A 252 17.37 -51.48 -20.93
N SER A 253 17.06 -52.37 -20.00
CA SER A 253 15.74 -53.02 -19.91
C SER A 253 14.70 -52.05 -19.34
N ILE A 254 14.04 -51.29 -20.22
CA ILE A 254 12.97 -50.34 -19.84
C ILE A 254 11.74 -51.12 -19.35
N CYS A 255 11.61 -51.30 -18.03
CA CYS A 255 10.37 -51.77 -17.41
C CYS A 255 9.30 -50.67 -17.48
N GLN A 256 8.64 -50.55 -18.63
CA GLN A 256 7.48 -49.67 -18.79
C GLN A 256 6.32 -50.20 -17.94
N ASN A 257 5.79 -49.36 -17.05
CA ASN A 257 4.63 -49.65 -16.24
C ASN A 257 3.32 -49.47 -17.05
N ILE A 258 3.12 -50.38 -18.00
CA ILE A 258 2.02 -50.33 -18.99
C ILE A 258 0.64 -50.39 -18.30
N GLU A 259 0.51 -51.13 -17.20
CA GLU A 259 -0.75 -51.15 -16.42
C GLU A 259 -1.03 -49.81 -15.72
N GLY A 260 0.01 -49.14 -15.21
CA GLY A 260 -0.10 -47.82 -14.58
C GLY A 260 -0.47 -46.70 -15.56
N GLN A 261 -0.13 -46.84 -16.85
CA GLN A 261 -0.46 -45.84 -17.88
C GLN A 261 -1.98 -45.61 -18.01
N GLN A 262 -2.79 -46.63 -17.74
CA GLN A 262 -4.25 -46.56 -17.75
C GLN A 262 -4.82 -45.52 -16.76
N TYR A 263 -4.04 -45.14 -15.73
CA TYR A 263 -4.45 -44.08 -14.80
C TYR A 263 -4.50 -42.71 -15.47
N ILE A 264 -3.51 -42.39 -16.33
CA ILE A 264 -3.48 -41.17 -17.14
C ILE A 264 -4.60 -41.21 -18.18
N GLU A 265 -4.70 -42.30 -18.94
CA GLU A 265 -5.69 -42.46 -20.02
C GLU A 265 -7.14 -42.33 -19.52
N SER A 266 -7.43 -42.77 -18.29
CA SER A 266 -8.77 -42.68 -17.69
C SER A 266 -9.10 -41.31 -17.06
N GLY A 267 -8.09 -40.44 -16.91
CA GLY A 267 -8.18 -39.21 -16.12
C GLY A 267 -8.38 -39.50 -14.62
N THR A 268 -7.57 -40.40 -14.05
CA THR A 268 -7.74 -40.87 -12.67
C THR A 268 -7.16 -39.88 -11.67
N TYR A 269 -7.91 -39.60 -10.60
CA TYR A 269 -7.47 -38.80 -9.46
C TYR A 269 -7.86 -39.42 -8.11
N ILE A 270 -7.14 -39.02 -7.07
CA ILE A 270 -7.42 -39.36 -5.67
C ILE A 270 -7.80 -38.08 -4.91
N VAL A 271 -8.84 -38.16 -4.06
CA VAL A 271 -9.16 -37.11 -3.10
C VAL A 271 -8.66 -37.53 -1.72
N ILE A 272 -7.89 -36.65 -1.07
CA ILE A 272 -7.24 -36.93 0.21
C ILE A 272 -7.15 -35.66 1.07
N GLU A 273 -7.13 -35.86 2.38
CA GLU A 273 -7.09 -34.81 3.40
C GLU A 273 -6.00 -35.17 4.43
N PHE A 274 -5.02 -34.29 4.63
CA PHE A 274 -4.13 -34.33 5.78
C PHE A 274 -4.62 -33.33 6.81
N ALA A 275 -4.80 -33.75 8.05
CA ALA A 275 -5.23 -32.88 9.15
C ALA A 275 -4.31 -33.08 10.36
N LEU A 276 -3.93 -31.96 10.99
CA LEU A 276 -3.04 -31.87 12.13
C LEU A 276 -3.74 -31.15 13.28
N ASP A 277 -3.61 -31.67 14.51
CA ASP A 277 -4.12 -31.01 15.72
C ASP A 277 -3.45 -29.65 15.95
N LYS A 278 -2.14 -29.58 15.70
CA LYS A 278 -1.30 -28.39 15.78
C LYS A 278 -0.63 -28.16 14.42
N PRO A 279 -0.55 -26.92 13.92
CA PRO A 279 0.05 -26.65 12.61
C PRO A 279 1.55 -26.97 12.65
N LEU A 280 2.17 -27.30 11.51
CA LEU A 280 3.63 -27.53 11.50
C LEU A 280 4.38 -26.24 11.86
N VAL A 281 3.94 -25.09 11.34
CA VAL A 281 4.46 -23.77 11.73
C VAL A 281 3.38 -23.02 12.51
N PRO A 282 3.61 -22.60 13.77
CA PRO A 282 2.66 -21.78 14.49
C PRO A 282 2.56 -20.38 13.86
N LYS A 283 1.36 -19.81 13.81
CA LYS A 283 1.19 -18.38 13.51
C LYS A 283 1.35 -17.58 14.81
N ARG A 284 2.04 -16.43 14.76
CA ARG A 284 1.98 -15.43 15.83
C ARG A 284 0.54 -14.92 15.99
N LEU A 285 0.14 -14.58 17.21
CA LEU A 285 -1.20 -14.05 17.47
C LEU A 285 -1.23 -12.54 17.19
N PRO A 286 -2.34 -11.96 16.69
CA PRO A 286 -2.43 -10.50 16.47
C PRO A 286 -2.17 -9.69 17.75
N GLU A 287 -2.65 -10.18 18.90
CA GLU A 287 -2.39 -9.58 20.22
C GLU A 287 -0.89 -9.60 20.60
N GLU A 288 -0.15 -10.63 20.17
CA GLU A 288 1.29 -10.73 20.40
C GLU A 288 2.06 -9.78 19.47
N LEU A 289 1.64 -9.68 18.20
CA LEU A 289 2.23 -8.78 17.20
C LEU A 289 2.04 -7.32 17.60
N ALA A 290 0.80 -6.89 17.87
CA ALA A 290 0.48 -5.54 18.33
C ALA A 290 1.20 -5.18 19.66
N SER A 291 1.38 -6.15 20.57
CA SER A 291 2.18 -5.93 21.79
C SER A 291 3.66 -5.70 21.46
N ARG A 292 4.26 -6.51 20.58
CA ARG A 292 5.66 -6.33 20.13
C ARG A 292 5.84 -5.00 19.40
N VAL A 293 4.92 -4.61 18.51
CA VAL A 293 4.94 -3.31 17.80
C VAL A 293 4.93 -2.15 18.81
N LYS A 294 4.11 -2.25 19.87
CA LYS A 294 4.04 -1.26 20.96
C LYS A 294 5.27 -1.25 21.88
N GLU A 295 5.98 -2.38 22.02
CA GLU A 295 7.26 -2.46 22.72
C GLU A 295 8.42 -1.88 21.87
N MET A 296 8.41 -2.10 20.56
CA MET A 296 9.35 -1.51 19.60
C MET A 296 9.15 0.01 19.42
N ILE A 297 7.91 0.49 19.56
CA ILE A 297 7.51 1.89 19.38
C ILE A 297 6.78 2.39 20.63
N PRO A 298 7.51 2.62 21.74
CA PRO A 298 6.91 3.19 22.94
C PRO A 298 6.47 4.65 22.66
N PRO A 299 5.26 5.07 23.07
CA PRO A 299 4.77 6.42 22.81
C PRO A 299 5.68 7.45 23.49
N ARG A 300 6.15 8.46 22.74
CA ARG A 300 7.11 9.45 23.23
C ARG A 300 6.54 10.13 24.49
N PRO A 301 7.22 10.08 25.65
CA PRO A 301 6.71 10.71 26.87
C PRO A 301 6.55 12.22 26.62
N GLN A 302 5.34 12.73 26.86
CA GLN A 302 5.03 14.13 26.57
C GLN A 302 5.97 15.04 27.36
N LEU A 303 6.83 15.77 26.63
CA LEU A 303 7.69 16.79 27.23
C LEU A 303 6.80 17.79 27.99
N PRO A 304 6.98 17.97 29.31
CA PRO A 304 6.11 18.84 30.09
C PRO A 304 6.16 20.26 29.51
N ARG A 305 5.00 20.84 29.20
CA ARG A 305 4.87 22.18 28.57
C ARG A 305 5.30 23.30 29.54
N ARG A 306 6.61 23.44 29.76
CA ARG A 306 7.24 24.43 30.67
C ARG A 306 7.00 25.89 30.26
N THR A 307 6.47 26.14 29.06
CA THR A 307 6.15 27.49 28.54
C THR A 307 4.98 28.17 29.26
N ALA A 308 4.15 27.45 30.01
CA ALA A 308 3.02 28.03 30.75
C ALA A 308 3.49 29.00 31.87
N GLY A 309 4.58 28.68 32.57
CA GLY A 309 5.16 29.54 33.60
C GLY A 309 5.70 30.85 33.04
N ALA A 310 6.46 30.76 31.94
CA ALA A 310 7.04 31.92 31.26
C ALA A 310 5.98 32.86 30.68
N LYS A 311 4.94 32.35 30.01
CA LYS A 311 3.84 33.18 29.50
C LYS A 311 3.10 33.89 30.63
N LYS A 312 2.72 33.15 31.67
CA LYS A 312 2.06 33.73 32.84
C LYS A 312 2.92 34.78 33.57
N ALA A 313 4.24 34.61 33.61
CA ALA A 313 5.15 35.62 34.18
C ALA A 313 5.20 36.93 33.38
N VAL A 314 4.93 36.89 32.07
CA VAL A 314 4.83 38.07 31.21
C VAL A 314 3.44 38.70 31.33
N GLU A 315 2.37 37.90 31.37
CA GLU A 315 0.99 38.36 31.65
C GLU A 315 0.88 39.05 33.03
N ASP A 316 1.49 38.46 34.06
CA ASP A 316 1.60 39.05 35.40
C ASP A 316 2.44 40.35 35.39
N TYR A 317 3.40 40.50 34.47
CA TYR A 317 4.17 41.75 34.32
C TYR A 317 3.38 42.84 33.58
N HIS A 318 2.70 42.49 32.48
CA HIS A 318 1.83 43.41 31.75
C HIS A 318 0.74 43.98 32.65
N THR A 319 0.06 43.14 33.43
CA THR A 319 -1.00 43.58 34.37
C THR A 319 -0.48 44.50 35.48
N GLN A 320 0.75 44.29 36.00
CA GLN A 320 1.36 45.24 36.94
C GLN A 320 1.73 46.56 36.25
N VAL A 321 2.26 46.54 35.03
CA VAL A 321 2.57 47.75 34.25
C VAL A 321 1.29 48.56 33.98
N THR A 322 0.20 47.92 33.54
CA THR A 322 -1.10 48.56 33.34
C THR A 322 -1.62 49.20 34.62
N SER A 323 -1.69 48.44 35.73
CA SER A 323 -2.21 48.97 37.01
C SER A 323 -1.39 50.14 37.56
N ILE A 324 -0.08 50.16 37.33
CA ILE A 324 0.80 51.26 37.73
C ILE A 324 0.63 52.47 36.79
N ALA A 325 0.44 52.25 35.49
CA ALA A 325 0.14 53.32 34.54
C ALA A 325 -1.20 54.00 34.84
N GLU A 326 -2.24 53.22 35.15
CA GLU A 326 -3.55 53.70 35.61
C GLU A 326 -3.41 54.52 36.91
N ALA A 327 -2.70 54.00 37.92
CA ALA A 327 -2.50 54.71 39.19
C ALA A 327 -1.69 56.02 39.05
N ILE A 328 -0.70 56.07 38.14
CA ILE A 328 0.05 57.30 37.83
C ILE A 328 -0.82 58.30 37.07
N LEU A 329 -1.72 57.83 36.20
CA LEU A 329 -2.65 58.66 35.43
C LEU A 329 -3.76 59.25 36.31
N ASP A 330 -4.29 58.49 37.28
CA ASP A 330 -5.19 59.02 38.31
C ASP A 330 -4.48 60.07 39.19
N GLU A 331 -3.24 59.82 39.63
CA GLU A 331 -2.45 60.80 40.41
C GLU A 331 -2.25 62.12 39.62
N TYR A 332 -1.95 62.00 38.32
CA TYR A 332 -1.84 63.14 37.42
C TYR A 332 -3.17 63.89 37.27
N HIS A 333 -4.29 63.17 37.24
CA HIS A 333 -5.63 63.77 37.21
C HIS A 333 -6.08 64.39 38.54
N GLU A 334 -5.57 63.94 39.69
CA GLU A 334 -5.78 64.64 40.97
C GLU A 334 -4.96 65.93 41.04
N LEU A 335 -3.70 65.92 40.57
CA LEU A 335 -2.80 67.07 40.64
C LEU A 335 -3.07 68.16 39.60
N PHE A 336 -3.47 67.78 38.38
CA PHE A 336 -3.61 68.70 37.23
C PHE A 336 -5.02 68.69 36.60
N GLY A 337 -5.93 67.85 37.09
CA GLY A 337 -7.29 67.72 36.59
C GLY A 337 -7.44 66.82 35.35
N ARG A 338 -8.69 66.63 34.90
CA ARG A 338 -9.06 65.83 33.73
C ARG A 338 -9.15 66.63 32.42
N GLN A 339 -8.65 67.87 32.38
CA GLN A 339 -8.71 68.72 31.19
C GLN A 339 -7.59 68.38 30.19
N LEU A 340 -7.87 67.40 29.32
CA LEU A 340 -7.28 67.37 27.98
C LEU A 340 -7.76 68.63 27.23
N VAL A 341 -6.86 69.59 27.01
CA VAL A 341 -7.16 70.80 26.25
C VAL A 341 -7.12 70.46 24.76
N GLU A 342 -8.29 70.21 24.18
CA GLU A 342 -8.43 70.05 22.73
C GLU A 342 -7.99 71.34 22.01
N GLY A 343 -6.98 71.23 21.13
CA GLY A 343 -6.69 72.24 20.10
C GLY A 343 -5.52 73.21 20.33
N TYR A 344 -4.79 73.13 21.44
CA TYR A 344 -3.56 73.93 21.63
C TYR A 344 -2.31 73.07 21.86
N ALA A 345 -1.21 73.45 21.21
CA ALA A 345 0.08 72.80 21.40
C ALA A 345 0.57 73.00 22.84
N ILE A 346 0.76 71.89 23.57
CA ILE A 346 1.27 71.91 24.93
C ILE A 346 2.73 72.35 24.89
N ASP A 347 3.05 73.46 25.57
CA ASP A 347 4.43 73.93 25.70
C ASP A 347 5.27 72.87 26.45
N SER A 348 6.37 72.43 25.83
CA SER A 348 7.26 71.41 26.39
C SER A 348 7.78 71.80 27.78
N HIS A 349 7.97 73.09 28.06
CA HIS A 349 8.43 73.56 29.37
C HIS A 349 7.33 73.41 30.45
N ILE A 350 6.06 73.48 30.08
CA ILE A 350 4.94 73.24 31.00
C ILE A 350 4.83 71.74 31.30
N LEU A 351 4.90 70.89 30.26
CA LEU A 351 4.86 69.44 30.42
C LEU A 351 6.04 68.91 31.27
N GLU A 352 7.25 69.47 31.07
CA GLU A 352 8.42 69.08 31.87
C GLU A 352 8.32 69.57 33.33
N ASN A 353 7.75 70.76 33.58
CA ASN A 353 7.43 71.20 34.94
C ASN A 353 6.38 70.29 35.62
N GLN A 354 5.31 69.93 34.93
CA GLN A 354 4.28 69.00 35.43
C GLN A 354 4.88 67.63 35.74
N LYS A 355 5.73 67.10 34.86
CA LYS A 355 6.48 65.85 35.05
C LYS A 355 7.39 65.92 36.27
N CYS A 356 8.11 67.03 36.48
CA CYS A 356 8.94 67.23 37.68
C CYS A 356 8.10 67.27 38.96
N GLN A 357 6.96 67.95 38.95
CA GLN A 357 6.06 68.03 40.11
C GLN A 357 5.37 66.68 40.42
N LEU A 358 4.92 65.94 39.40
CA LEU A 358 4.41 64.57 39.56
C LEU A 358 5.47 63.64 40.14
N ASN A 359 6.71 63.70 39.64
CA ASN A 359 7.81 62.91 40.20
C ASN A 359 8.16 63.32 41.64
N TYR A 360 8.00 64.59 42.01
CA TYR A 360 8.15 65.02 43.40
C TYR A 360 7.08 64.38 44.29
N GLU A 361 5.80 64.46 43.91
CA GLU A 361 4.71 63.92 44.74
C GLU A 361 4.68 62.39 44.81
N LEU A 362 5.02 61.69 43.72
CA LEU A 362 5.16 60.23 43.75
C LEU A 362 6.30 59.77 44.67
N ASN A 363 7.34 60.60 44.87
CA ASN A 363 8.42 60.31 45.82
C ASN A 363 8.09 60.80 47.25
N SER A 364 7.41 61.93 47.43
CA SER A 364 7.00 62.47 48.75
C SER A 364 5.99 61.56 49.45
N SER A 365 5.02 61.03 48.68
CA SER A 365 3.96 60.12 49.14
C SER A 365 4.42 58.67 49.34
N GLY A 366 5.62 58.32 48.85
CA GLY A 366 6.11 56.95 48.82
C GLY A 366 5.47 56.03 47.76
N LYS A 367 4.50 56.52 46.96
CA LYS A 367 3.83 55.72 45.91
C LYS A 367 4.83 55.15 44.89
N TYR A 368 5.85 55.92 44.52
CA TYR A 368 6.97 55.48 43.67
C TYR A 368 7.69 54.23 44.22
N PHE A 369 7.87 54.14 45.55
CA PHE A 369 8.50 52.98 46.18
C PHE A 369 7.62 51.73 46.13
N ALA A 370 6.30 51.90 46.30
CA ALA A 370 5.33 50.81 46.19
C ALA A 370 5.31 50.22 44.76
N PHE A 371 5.21 51.08 43.74
CA PHE A 371 5.26 50.67 42.33
C PHE A 371 6.57 49.94 41.98
N LYS A 372 7.71 50.42 42.50
CA LYS A 372 9.03 49.79 42.31
C LYS A 372 9.11 48.37 42.89
N GLU A 373 8.54 48.14 44.07
CA GLU A 373 8.55 46.83 44.72
C GLU A 373 7.55 45.85 44.04
N GLN A 374 6.41 46.35 43.55
CA GLN A 374 5.46 45.59 42.72
C GLN A 374 6.13 45.07 41.42
N ILE A 375 6.73 45.98 40.64
CA ILE A 375 7.44 45.65 39.39
C ILE A 375 8.56 44.63 39.65
N LYS A 376 9.35 44.83 40.71
CA LYS A 376 10.43 43.92 41.12
C LYS A 376 9.96 42.48 41.32
N HIS A 377 8.77 42.25 41.90
CA HIS A 377 8.23 40.89 42.04
C HIS A 377 7.91 40.23 40.68
N ALA A 378 7.30 40.97 39.76
CA ALA A 378 7.03 40.47 38.40
C ALA A 378 8.33 40.23 37.60
N VAL A 379 9.30 41.14 37.69
CA VAL A 379 10.62 41.00 37.06
C VAL A 379 11.38 39.77 37.59
N VAL A 380 11.39 39.54 38.91
CA VAL A 380 12.00 38.33 39.49
C VAL A 380 11.29 37.06 39.00
N LYS A 381 9.98 37.11 38.75
CA LYS A 381 9.25 36.00 38.14
C LYS A 381 9.68 35.76 36.69
N ILE A 382 9.82 36.81 35.86
CA ILE A 382 10.37 36.69 34.50
C ILE A 382 11.80 36.11 34.52
N VAL A 383 12.69 36.57 35.41
CA VAL A 383 14.07 36.06 35.52
C VAL A 383 14.11 34.56 35.87
N ARG A 384 13.15 34.08 36.69
CA ARG A 384 13.04 32.66 37.06
C ARG A 384 12.38 31.81 35.96
N GLU A 385 11.25 32.26 35.42
CA GLU A 385 10.41 31.46 34.53
C GLU A 385 10.82 31.53 33.04
N LYS A 386 11.27 32.70 32.56
CA LYS A 386 11.74 32.91 31.17
C LYS A 386 13.25 32.63 31.04
N TYR A 387 14.05 33.20 31.94
CA TYR A 387 15.52 33.15 31.84
C TYR A 387 16.17 31.99 32.61
N LEU A 388 15.43 31.29 33.46
CA LEU A 388 15.89 30.15 34.26
C LEU A 388 17.11 30.46 35.15
N LYS A 389 17.38 31.75 35.46
CA LYS A 389 18.51 32.18 36.29
C LYS A 389 18.12 32.12 37.77
N THR A 390 18.44 30.99 38.41
CA THR A 390 18.25 30.76 39.85
C THR A 390 19.55 30.77 40.66
N THR A 391 20.71 30.77 39.99
CA THR A 391 22.04 30.86 40.60
C THR A 391 22.61 32.29 40.49
N ALA A 392 23.66 32.58 41.27
CA ALA A 392 24.48 33.77 41.05
C ALA A 392 25.25 33.70 39.72
N PHE A 393 25.80 34.84 39.29
CA PHE A 393 26.72 34.94 38.15
C PHE A 393 28.16 34.98 38.67
N ASP A 394 29.05 34.18 38.08
CA ASP A 394 30.45 34.10 38.52
C ASP A 394 31.31 35.28 38.01
N ASN A 395 30.93 35.90 36.88
CA ASN A 395 31.65 37.01 36.25
C ASN A 395 30.80 38.28 36.19
N LEU A 396 31.43 39.42 36.50
CA LEU A 396 30.75 40.73 36.57
C LEU A 396 30.28 41.22 35.19
N ASP A 397 31.05 40.94 34.12
CA ASP A 397 30.68 41.28 32.75
C ASP A 397 29.46 40.48 32.26
N GLN A 398 29.32 39.22 32.69
CA GLN A 398 28.17 38.36 32.37
C GLN A 398 26.91 38.85 33.08
N LEU A 399 27.03 39.33 34.32
CA LEU A 399 25.93 40.00 35.03
C LEU A 399 25.53 41.29 34.31
N GLN A 400 26.49 42.12 33.89
CA GLN A 400 26.21 43.39 33.21
C GLN A 400 25.56 43.19 31.83
N ALA A 401 26.01 42.19 31.06
CA ALA A 401 25.38 41.80 29.80
C ALA A 401 23.95 41.27 30.01
N PHE A 402 23.74 40.41 31.01
CA PHE A 402 22.39 39.92 31.35
C PHE A 402 21.45 41.05 31.81
N LEU A 403 21.97 42.03 32.56
CA LEU A 403 21.19 43.18 33.00
C LEU A 403 20.80 44.10 31.83
N SER A 404 21.65 44.27 30.80
CA SER A 404 21.27 45.05 29.62
C SER A 404 20.25 44.30 28.74
N GLU A 405 20.40 42.99 28.55
CA GLU A 405 19.43 42.15 27.84
C GLU A 405 18.06 42.16 28.54
N LEU A 406 18.05 41.99 29.87
CA LEU A 406 16.85 42.04 30.68
C LEU A 406 16.20 43.44 30.65
N TYR A 407 17.00 44.51 30.68
CA TYR A 407 16.49 45.88 30.58
C TYR A 407 15.78 46.13 29.26
N VAL A 408 16.40 45.80 28.13
CA VAL A 408 15.79 45.94 26.79
C VAL A 408 14.49 45.14 26.73
N TYR A 409 14.51 43.85 27.12
CA TYR A 409 13.32 43.02 27.10
C TYR A 409 12.17 43.55 27.97
N LEU A 410 12.47 44.07 29.18
CA LEU A 410 11.45 44.65 30.05
C LEU A 410 10.88 45.95 29.48
N VAL A 411 11.71 46.80 28.86
CA VAL A 411 11.25 48.01 28.18
C VAL A 411 10.36 47.65 26.98
N ASP A 412 10.72 46.66 26.17
CA ASP A 412 9.88 46.18 25.06
C ASP A 412 8.53 45.67 25.57
N GLN A 413 8.51 44.85 26.62
CA GLN A 413 7.27 44.33 27.21
C GLN A 413 6.43 45.41 27.90
N MET A 414 7.07 46.43 28.48
CA MET A 414 6.40 47.62 29.02
C MET A 414 5.75 48.42 27.88
N HIS A 415 6.43 48.62 26.75
CA HIS A 415 5.82 49.26 25.58
C HIS A 415 4.67 48.45 25.01
N VAL A 416 4.75 47.11 24.96
CA VAL A 416 3.62 46.26 24.56
C VAL A 416 2.41 46.44 25.50
N ALA A 417 2.62 46.42 26.83
CA ALA A 417 1.54 46.61 27.79
C ALA A 417 0.92 48.02 27.73
N LEU A 418 1.75 49.07 27.70
CA LEU A 418 1.28 50.45 27.58
C LEU A 418 0.55 50.70 26.25
N ASN A 419 1.07 50.15 25.15
CA ASN A 419 0.40 50.24 23.85
C ASN A 419 -0.95 49.52 23.89
N GLN A 420 -1.08 48.35 24.51
CA GLN A 420 -2.38 47.66 24.67
C GLN A 420 -3.42 48.48 25.45
N VAL A 421 -2.98 49.29 26.43
CA VAL A 421 -3.85 50.22 27.18
C VAL A 421 -4.25 51.43 26.31
N LEU A 422 -3.32 51.95 25.51
CA LEU A 422 -3.52 53.12 24.64
C LEU A 422 -4.28 52.79 23.34
N SER A 423 -4.14 51.58 22.80
CA SER A 423 -4.57 51.21 21.45
C SER A 423 -5.99 50.62 21.39
N GLN A 424 -6.95 51.19 22.12
CA GLN A 424 -8.37 50.86 21.88
C GLN A 424 -8.89 51.37 20.50
N GLN A 425 -8.05 52.04 19.70
CA GLN A 425 -8.31 52.31 18.28
C GLN A 425 -7.09 52.02 17.39
N THR A 426 -7.14 50.89 16.68
CA THR A 426 -6.34 50.53 15.47
C THR A 426 -4.82 50.31 15.64
N PRO A 427 -4.14 49.60 14.70
CA PRO A 427 -4.66 48.88 13.53
C PRO A 427 -4.87 47.38 13.77
N SER A 428 -5.45 46.68 12.78
CA SER A 428 -5.48 45.22 12.75
C SER A 428 -4.06 44.64 12.60
N PRO A 429 -3.77 43.46 13.19
CA PRO A 429 -2.58 42.70 12.80
C PRO A 429 -2.62 42.39 11.29
N PRO A 430 -1.46 42.16 10.64
CA PRO A 430 -1.45 41.70 9.26
C PRO A 430 -2.28 40.40 9.15
N PRO A 431 -3.05 40.22 8.07
CA PRO A 431 -3.90 39.05 7.92
C PRO A 431 -3.04 37.79 7.99
N PRO A 432 -3.34 36.83 8.88
CA PRO A 432 -2.56 35.60 8.98
C PRO A 432 -2.65 34.85 7.66
N SER A 433 -1.51 34.65 7.01
CA SER A 433 -1.36 33.83 5.81
C SER A 433 -1.54 32.35 6.18
N PHE A 434 -2.79 31.97 6.41
CA PHE A 434 -3.22 30.59 6.66
C PHE A 434 -3.15 29.76 5.38
N THR A 435 -1.93 29.59 4.85
CA THR A 435 -1.62 28.52 3.91
C THR A 435 -2.07 27.20 4.51
N THR A 436 -2.94 26.51 3.79
CA THR A 436 -3.52 25.24 4.24
C THR A 436 -2.45 24.15 4.32
N SER A 437 -2.72 23.09 5.08
CA SER A 437 -1.85 21.89 5.14
C SER A 437 -1.56 21.34 3.73
N GLU A 438 -2.57 21.40 2.85
CA GLU A 438 -2.46 21.03 1.44
C GLU A 438 -1.61 21.99 0.60
N GLN A 439 -1.71 23.31 0.80
CA GLN A 439 -0.82 24.26 0.12
C GLN A 439 0.64 24.10 0.56
N LEU A 440 0.91 23.85 1.85
CA LEU A 440 2.26 23.50 2.31
C LEU A 440 2.75 22.19 1.68
N ARG A 441 1.87 21.19 1.52
CA ARG A 441 2.20 19.94 0.82
C ARG A 441 2.53 20.19 -0.66
N LEU A 442 1.79 21.09 -1.33
CA LEU A 442 2.08 21.51 -2.71
C LEU A 442 3.45 22.20 -2.79
N PHE A 443 3.72 23.21 -1.95
CA PHE A 443 4.97 23.97 -1.97
C PHE A 443 6.19 23.09 -1.63
N ALA A 444 6.02 22.09 -0.76
CA ALA A 444 7.05 21.11 -0.47
C ALA A 444 7.40 20.22 -1.67
N ARG A 445 6.39 19.77 -2.45
CA ARG A 445 6.59 19.02 -3.71
C ARG A 445 7.16 19.91 -4.83
N GLU A 446 6.73 21.15 -4.90
CA GLU A 446 7.26 22.18 -5.82
C GLU A 446 8.76 22.40 -5.58
N ALA A 447 9.17 22.54 -4.32
CA ALA A 447 10.57 22.64 -3.92
C ALA A 447 11.36 21.33 -4.18
N GLN A 448 10.80 20.15 -3.90
CA GLN A 448 11.43 18.86 -4.27
C GLN A 448 11.73 18.79 -5.77
N ASN A 449 10.77 19.14 -6.62
CA ASN A 449 10.88 19.04 -8.07
C ASN A 449 11.74 20.14 -8.72
N ASN A 450 12.13 21.17 -7.96
CA ASN A 450 13.19 22.12 -8.31
C ASN A 450 14.58 21.71 -7.78
N GLY A 451 14.65 20.78 -6.82
CA GLY A 451 15.88 20.37 -6.14
C GLY A 451 16.18 21.13 -4.84
N ASP A 452 15.30 22.02 -4.42
CA ASP A 452 15.43 22.87 -3.22
C ASP A 452 15.10 22.11 -1.93
N TYR A 453 15.80 21.00 -1.68
CA TYR A 453 15.51 20.07 -0.57
C TYR A 453 15.53 20.75 0.81
N ASN A 454 16.31 21.82 1.00
CA ASN A 454 16.30 22.59 2.24
C ASN A 454 14.95 23.32 2.46
N LEU A 455 14.37 23.90 1.41
CA LEU A 455 13.09 24.60 1.45
C LEU A 455 11.91 23.61 1.52
N ALA A 456 12.02 22.47 0.84
CA ALA A 456 11.08 21.37 1.02
C ALA A 456 11.04 20.89 2.48
N ALA A 457 12.21 20.74 3.11
CA ALA A 457 12.33 20.34 4.51
C ALA A 457 11.66 21.34 5.46
N THR A 458 11.78 22.65 5.23
CA THR A 458 11.11 23.65 6.07
C THR A 458 9.59 23.62 5.90
N TYR A 459 9.06 23.47 4.69
CA TYR A 459 7.60 23.36 4.50
C TYR A 459 6.98 22.13 5.17
N TYR A 460 7.65 20.97 5.13
CA TYR A 460 7.18 19.79 5.88
C TYR A 460 7.26 19.99 7.40
N GLN A 461 8.34 20.60 7.90
CA GLN A 461 8.48 20.91 9.33
C GLN A 461 7.46 21.95 9.80
N GLU A 462 7.13 22.95 8.98
CA GLU A 462 6.05 23.89 9.25
C GLU A 462 4.70 23.16 9.35
N ARG A 463 4.39 22.27 8.40
CA ARG A 463 3.16 21.50 8.39
C ARG A 463 3.01 20.65 9.66
N LEU A 464 4.07 19.94 10.05
CA LEU A 464 4.17 19.20 11.33
C LEU A 464 4.12 20.09 12.58
N SER A 465 4.52 21.36 12.48
CA SER A 465 4.43 22.32 13.59
C SER A 465 3.01 22.86 13.78
N ARG A 466 2.22 22.94 12.69
CA ARG A 466 0.82 23.37 12.68
C ARG A 466 -0.12 22.25 13.15
N ASP A 467 0.08 21.03 12.65
CA ASP A 467 -0.59 19.84 13.19
C ASP A 467 0.41 18.68 13.41
N ARG A 468 0.51 18.24 14.67
CA ARG A 468 1.35 17.09 15.08
C ARG A 468 0.55 15.78 15.17
N GLN A 469 -0.78 15.83 15.08
CA GLN A 469 -1.66 14.66 15.13
C GLN A 469 -2.04 14.15 13.73
N ASP A 470 -1.84 14.94 12.67
CA ASP A 470 -1.98 14.46 11.29
C ASP A 470 -0.91 13.42 10.94
N ILE A 471 -1.36 12.17 10.80
CA ILE A 471 -0.55 11.02 10.37
C ILE A 471 0.03 11.28 8.97
N GLN A 472 -0.72 11.87 8.04
CA GLN A 472 -0.26 12.07 6.67
C GLN A 472 0.90 13.07 6.60
N SER A 473 0.91 14.10 7.46
CA SER A 473 2.05 15.01 7.58
C SER A 473 3.34 14.32 8.03
N TRP A 474 3.24 13.33 8.93
CA TRP A 474 4.38 12.50 9.34
C TRP A 474 4.84 11.56 8.22
N LEU A 475 3.90 10.95 7.50
CA LEU A 475 4.23 10.07 6.37
C LEU A 475 4.88 10.84 5.22
N ASP A 476 4.32 11.99 4.82
CA ASP A 476 4.85 12.81 3.73
C ASP A 476 6.26 13.39 4.05
N TYR A 477 6.55 13.71 5.32
CA TYR A 477 7.91 14.09 5.73
C TYR A 477 8.87 12.89 5.77
N GLY A 478 8.38 11.72 6.13
CA GLY A 478 9.15 10.47 6.13
C GLY A 478 9.52 9.99 4.72
N THR A 479 8.61 10.07 3.74
CA THR A 479 8.88 9.71 2.34
C THR A 479 9.80 10.72 1.65
N PHE A 480 9.76 12.00 2.05
CA PHE A 480 10.77 12.98 1.68
C PHE A 480 12.14 12.70 2.32
N CYS A 481 12.17 12.26 3.58
CA CYS A 481 13.41 11.85 4.23
C CYS A 481 14.00 10.56 3.61
N LEU A 482 13.18 9.66 3.05
CA LEU A 482 13.64 8.56 2.19
C LEU A 482 14.29 9.06 0.90
N LEU A 483 13.63 9.98 0.18
CA LEU A 483 14.15 10.57 -1.07
C LEU A 483 15.50 11.31 -0.87
N THR A 484 15.75 11.83 0.34
CA THR A 484 16.99 12.52 0.71
C THR A 484 17.97 11.64 1.52
N GLU A 485 17.79 10.30 1.44
CA GLU A 485 18.62 9.27 2.09
C GLU A 485 18.76 9.41 3.63
N ASN A 486 17.89 10.20 4.26
CA ASN A 486 17.91 10.50 5.69
C ASN A 486 17.11 9.45 6.49
N ASN A 487 17.55 8.20 6.40
CA ASN A 487 16.86 7.02 6.96
C ASN A 487 16.53 7.16 8.45
N LEU A 488 17.39 7.84 9.23
CA LEU A 488 17.15 8.08 10.66
C LEU A 488 15.93 8.97 10.91
N LYS A 489 15.81 10.10 10.20
CA LYS A 489 14.62 10.98 10.31
C LYS A 489 13.37 10.29 9.78
N ALA A 490 13.48 9.56 8.67
CA ALA A 490 12.37 8.78 8.13
C ALA A 490 11.87 7.73 9.15
N GLN A 491 12.78 7.01 9.82
CA GLN A 491 12.44 6.08 10.90
C GLN A 491 11.74 6.79 12.07
N GLU A 492 12.21 7.95 12.52
CA GLU A 492 11.51 8.71 13.57
C GLU A 492 10.09 9.12 13.14
N CYS A 493 9.91 9.59 11.89
CA CYS A 493 8.61 10.04 11.39
C CYS A 493 7.60 8.89 11.28
N PHE A 494 8.00 7.74 10.74
CA PHE A 494 7.12 6.57 10.65
C PHE A 494 6.81 6.00 12.05
N ARG A 495 7.76 6.05 13.00
CA ARG A 495 7.52 5.65 14.40
C ARG A 495 6.56 6.59 15.12
N GLU A 496 6.68 7.91 14.95
CA GLU A 496 5.69 8.86 15.50
C GLU A 496 4.30 8.58 14.89
N ALA A 497 4.21 8.31 13.58
CA ALA A 497 2.95 7.97 12.91
C ALA A 497 2.27 6.71 13.48
N VAL A 498 3.00 5.59 13.65
CA VAL A 498 2.46 4.37 14.31
C VAL A 498 2.11 4.62 15.79
N SER A 499 2.80 5.56 16.46
CA SER A 499 2.46 5.94 17.85
C SER A 499 1.17 6.78 17.96
N LEU A 500 0.69 7.37 16.86
CA LEU A 500 -0.60 8.08 16.78
C LEU A 500 -1.75 7.13 16.49
N ASP A 501 -1.62 6.26 15.48
CA ASP A 501 -2.56 5.16 15.20
C ASP A 501 -1.82 3.84 14.94
N PRO A 502 -1.79 2.94 15.94
CA PRO A 502 -1.23 1.60 15.79
C PRO A 502 -1.93 0.67 14.80
N ASN A 503 -3.05 1.09 14.18
CA ASN A 503 -3.77 0.31 13.16
C ASN A 503 -3.58 0.86 11.73
N HIS A 504 -2.84 1.96 11.55
CA HIS A 504 -2.72 2.61 10.25
C HIS A 504 -1.79 1.81 9.31
N LEU A 505 -2.39 0.98 8.46
CA LEU A 505 -1.68 0.04 7.58
C LEU A 505 -0.49 0.68 6.82
N PRO A 506 -0.61 1.84 6.14
CA PRO A 506 0.55 2.50 5.52
C PRO A 506 1.72 2.78 6.48
N SER A 507 1.46 3.27 7.70
CA SER A 507 2.52 3.58 8.67
C SER A 507 3.29 2.33 9.10
N ILE A 508 2.60 1.20 9.24
CA ILE A 508 3.18 -0.09 9.65
C ILE A 508 3.99 -0.69 8.50
N LEU A 509 3.46 -0.66 7.28
CA LEU A 509 4.21 -1.05 6.07
C LEU A 509 5.47 -0.20 5.89
N LEU A 510 5.40 1.11 6.17
CA LEU A 510 6.53 2.03 6.11
C LEU A 510 7.57 1.76 7.22
N CYS A 511 7.15 1.42 8.44
CA CYS A 511 8.05 0.93 9.48
C CYS A 511 8.73 -0.39 9.07
N GLY A 512 8.02 -1.32 8.43
CA GLY A 512 8.60 -2.56 7.89
C GLY A 512 9.62 -2.31 6.77
N ILE A 513 9.28 -1.47 5.79
CA ILE A 513 10.18 -1.08 4.68
C ILE A 513 11.44 -0.39 5.24
N MET A 514 11.28 0.52 6.21
CA MET A 514 12.40 1.19 6.88
C MET A 514 13.27 0.21 7.68
N ALA A 515 12.67 -0.77 8.36
CA ALA A 515 13.43 -1.82 9.06
C ALA A 515 14.27 -2.65 8.08
N VAL A 516 13.75 -2.98 6.89
CA VAL A 516 14.51 -3.66 5.82
C VAL A 516 15.66 -2.78 5.29
N MET A 517 15.42 -1.48 5.06
CA MET A 517 16.44 -0.53 4.62
C MET A 517 17.54 -0.27 5.67
N LEU A 518 17.31 -0.69 6.92
CA LEU A 518 18.26 -0.65 8.03
C LEU A 518 18.80 -2.05 8.41
N GLU A 519 18.54 -3.08 7.58
CA GLU A 519 18.94 -4.49 7.78
C GLU A 519 18.35 -5.16 9.05
N ASN A 520 17.37 -4.54 9.71
CA ASN A 520 16.63 -5.07 10.85
C ASN A 520 15.53 -6.07 10.40
N TYR A 521 15.95 -7.20 9.82
CA TYR A 521 15.05 -8.21 9.26
C TYR A 521 14.08 -8.85 10.28
N GLU A 522 14.43 -8.92 11.56
CA GLU A 522 13.55 -9.47 12.61
C GLU A 522 12.38 -8.52 12.92
N ASP A 523 12.67 -7.22 13.11
CA ASP A 523 11.65 -6.18 13.31
C ASP A 523 10.71 -6.09 12.09
N ALA A 524 11.29 -6.14 10.88
CA ALA A 524 10.55 -6.08 9.62
C ALA A 524 9.54 -7.23 9.47
N GLU A 525 9.90 -8.46 9.85
CA GLU A 525 8.97 -9.59 9.83
C GLU A 525 7.77 -9.34 10.76
N VAL A 526 7.99 -8.76 11.93
CA VAL A 526 6.91 -8.41 12.88
C VAL A 526 5.98 -7.36 12.29
N PHE A 527 6.50 -6.27 11.72
CA PHE A 527 5.67 -5.22 11.10
C PHE A 527 4.84 -5.76 9.91
N PHE A 528 5.42 -6.57 9.03
CA PHE A 528 4.68 -7.12 7.88
C PHE A 528 3.71 -8.25 8.26
N GLU A 529 4.02 -9.08 9.27
CA GLU A 529 3.04 -10.03 9.82
C GLU A 529 1.87 -9.29 10.50
N ASP A 530 2.12 -8.19 11.21
CA ASP A 530 1.08 -7.38 11.86
C ASP A 530 0.16 -6.70 10.83
N ALA A 531 0.75 -6.08 9.80
CA ALA A 531 0.02 -5.51 8.66
C ALA A 531 -0.95 -6.51 8.00
N THR A 532 -0.51 -7.75 7.77
CA THR A 532 -1.36 -8.83 7.21
C THR A 532 -2.34 -9.45 8.22
N CYS A 533 -2.24 -9.10 9.51
CA CYS A 533 -3.21 -9.47 10.54
C CYS A 533 -4.27 -8.37 10.76
N LEU A 534 -3.89 -7.10 10.66
CA LEU A 534 -4.78 -5.93 10.74
C LEU A 534 -5.73 -5.87 9.55
N GLU A 535 -5.21 -5.99 8.32
CA GLU A 535 -6.06 -6.08 7.12
C GLU A 535 -5.79 -7.34 6.29
N PRO A 536 -6.39 -8.50 6.64
CA PRO A 536 -6.21 -9.75 5.91
C PRO A 536 -6.66 -9.70 4.44
N SER A 537 -7.46 -8.71 4.04
CA SER A 537 -7.91 -8.45 2.67
C SER A 537 -6.92 -7.66 1.82
N SER A 538 -5.94 -6.99 2.42
CA SER A 538 -5.04 -6.08 1.70
C SER A 538 -4.10 -6.85 0.77
N ILE A 539 -4.25 -6.64 -0.55
CA ILE A 539 -3.36 -7.20 -1.57
C ILE A 539 -1.93 -6.67 -1.35
N LEU A 540 -1.80 -5.35 -1.14
CA LEU A 540 -0.56 -4.63 -0.84
C LEU A 540 0.22 -5.20 0.35
N ALA A 541 -0.46 -5.57 1.43
CA ALA A 541 0.21 -6.15 2.59
C ALA A 541 0.81 -7.54 2.29
N TRP A 542 0.10 -8.38 1.54
CA TRP A 542 0.60 -9.71 1.14
C TRP A 542 1.68 -9.64 0.06
N THR A 543 1.63 -8.70 -0.88
CA THR A 543 2.70 -8.52 -1.88
C THR A 543 3.98 -8.00 -1.24
N ILE A 544 3.91 -6.97 -0.39
CA ILE A 544 5.10 -6.42 0.30
C ILE A 544 5.72 -7.48 1.22
N LEU A 545 4.92 -8.28 1.94
CA LEU A 545 5.42 -9.42 2.73
C LEU A 545 6.09 -10.48 1.83
N GLY A 546 5.59 -10.72 0.61
CA GLY A 546 6.23 -11.60 -0.36
C GLY A 546 7.56 -11.07 -0.88
N LEU A 547 7.63 -9.78 -1.23
CA LEU A 547 8.86 -9.09 -1.63
C LEU A 547 9.90 -9.03 -0.50
N PHE A 548 9.45 -8.97 0.75
CA PHE A 548 10.32 -9.10 1.92
C PHE A 548 10.92 -10.50 2.06
N TYR A 549 10.13 -11.57 1.86
CA TYR A 549 10.66 -12.94 1.87
C TYR A 549 11.54 -13.26 0.66
N ASP A 550 11.37 -12.54 -0.45
CA ASP A 550 12.26 -12.54 -1.63
C ASP A 550 13.60 -11.84 -1.32
N ILE A 551 13.61 -10.83 -0.45
CA ILE A 551 14.83 -10.24 0.13
C ILE A 551 15.54 -11.24 1.08
N GLN A 552 14.79 -12.13 1.75
CA GLN A 552 15.32 -13.18 2.62
C GLN A 552 15.63 -14.53 1.91
N GLU A 553 15.53 -14.61 0.58
CA GLU A 553 15.74 -15.86 -0.20
C GLU A 553 14.85 -17.05 0.28
N ASN A 554 13.62 -16.77 0.70
CA ASN A 554 12.73 -17.76 1.35
C ASN A 554 11.54 -18.18 0.46
N ASP A 555 11.82 -18.93 -0.60
CA ASP A 555 10.87 -19.43 -1.61
C ASP A 555 9.49 -19.85 -1.05
N ILE A 556 9.49 -20.62 0.04
CA ILE A 556 8.28 -21.22 0.62
C ILE A 556 7.33 -20.13 1.15
N ARG A 557 7.88 -19.05 1.71
CA ARG A 557 7.12 -17.92 2.23
C ARG A 557 6.79 -16.89 1.16
N VAL A 558 7.64 -16.73 0.14
CA VAL A 558 7.32 -15.96 -1.08
C VAL A 558 6.09 -16.56 -1.78
N GLU A 559 6.13 -17.87 -2.04
CA GLU A 559 5.03 -18.62 -2.66
C GLU A 559 3.73 -18.49 -1.85
N MET A 560 3.79 -18.65 -0.52
CA MET A 560 2.64 -18.42 0.37
C MET A 560 2.03 -17.02 0.18
N ALA A 561 2.87 -15.98 0.21
CA ALA A 561 2.43 -14.60 0.25
C ALA A 561 1.79 -14.18 -1.08
N PHE A 562 2.44 -14.50 -2.21
CA PHE A 562 1.89 -14.24 -3.54
C PHE A 562 0.65 -15.10 -3.83
N GLN A 563 0.61 -16.38 -3.43
CA GLN A 563 -0.61 -17.19 -3.56
C GLN A 563 -1.81 -16.58 -2.81
N LYS A 564 -1.59 -15.95 -1.65
CA LYS A 564 -2.64 -15.23 -0.93
C LYS A 564 -3.07 -13.96 -1.66
N ALA A 565 -2.12 -13.14 -2.11
CA ALA A 565 -2.41 -11.94 -2.89
C ALA A 565 -3.22 -12.26 -4.17
N PHE A 566 -2.83 -13.26 -4.96
CA PHE A 566 -3.59 -13.71 -6.14
C PHE A 566 -4.98 -14.26 -5.78
N LYS A 567 -5.11 -15.01 -4.66
CA LYS A 567 -6.43 -15.48 -4.18
C LYS A 567 -7.35 -14.30 -3.78
N LEU A 568 -6.80 -13.25 -3.17
CA LEU A 568 -7.53 -12.04 -2.81
C LEU A 568 -7.93 -11.22 -4.05
N GLN A 569 -7.01 -11.00 -4.99
CA GLN A 569 -7.31 -10.31 -6.25
C GLN A 569 -8.44 -11.03 -7.03
N LYS A 570 -8.33 -12.37 -7.17
CA LYS A 570 -9.38 -13.21 -7.79
C LYS A 570 -10.72 -13.10 -7.05
N ALA A 571 -10.72 -12.98 -5.73
CA ALA A 571 -11.93 -12.79 -4.93
C ALA A 571 -12.53 -11.38 -5.09
N SER A 572 -11.72 -10.34 -5.31
CA SER A 572 -12.20 -8.98 -5.60
C SER A 572 -12.91 -8.93 -6.95
N LEU A 573 -12.25 -9.43 -8.01
CA LEU A 573 -12.79 -9.53 -9.37
C LEU A 573 -14.10 -10.35 -9.47
N GLN A 574 -14.39 -11.20 -8.48
CA GLN A 574 -15.67 -11.93 -8.39
C GLN A 574 -16.78 -11.11 -7.72
N LYS A 575 -16.45 -10.20 -6.79
CA LYS A 575 -17.40 -9.29 -6.13
C LYS A 575 -17.84 -8.13 -7.04
N GLU A 576 -16.96 -7.67 -7.92
CA GLU A 576 -17.22 -6.55 -8.84
C GLU A 576 -18.12 -6.92 -10.03
N ARG A 577 -18.46 -8.21 -10.19
CA ARG A 577 -19.40 -8.65 -11.23
C ARG A 577 -20.82 -8.15 -10.92
N PRO A 578 -21.48 -7.42 -11.84
CA PRO A 578 -22.90 -7.14 -11.69
C PRO A 578 -23.69 -8.47 -11.70
N PRO A 579 -24.83 -8.55 -10.98
CA PRO A 579 -25.70 -9.72 -11.07
C PRO A 579 -26.19 -9.90 -12.52
N PRO A 580 -26.31 -11.14 -13.02
CA PRO A 580 -26.70 -11.38 -14.41
C PRO A 580 -28.11 -10.84 -14.67
N GLU A 581 -28.27 -10.08 -15.76
CA GLU A 581 -29.58 -9.58 -16.18
C GLU A 581 -30.53 -10.76 -16.44
N VAL A 582 -31.65 -10.78 -15.72
CA VAL A 582 -32.67 -11.83 -15.86
C VAL A 582 -33.48 -11.57 -17.12
N GLY A 583 -33.01 -12.13 -18.24
CA GLY A 583 -33.73 -12.12 -19.51
C GLY A 583 -35.10 -12.79 -19.38
N ASP A 584 -36.17 -12.06 -19.72
CA ASP A 584 -37.55 -12.51 -19.56
C ASP A 584 -37.90 -13.66 -20.52
N ALA A 585 -38.18 -14.84 -19.96
CA ALA A 585 -38.55 -16.05 -20.68
C ALA A 585 -39.52 -16.92 -19.86
N ALA A 586 -40.68 -16.36 -19.47
CA ALA A 586 -41.66 -17.04 -18.64
C ALA A 586 -42.27 -18.33 -19.27
N VAL A 587 -41.95 -19.51 -18.72
CA VAL A 587 -42.76 -20.74 -18.86
C VAL A 587 -43.09 -21.32 -17.50
N ARG A 588 -44.36 -21.20 -17.09
CA ARG A 588 -44.89 -21.79 -15.85
C ARG A 588 -45.01 -23.31 -15.98
N LYS A 589 -44.50 -24.06 -15.00
CA LYS A 589 -45.15 -25.28 -14.47
C LYS A 589 -45.06 -25.28 -12.95
N VAL A 590 -46.15 -25.69 -12.29
CA VAL A 590 -46.33 -25.65 -10.84
C VAL A 590 -46.51 -27.07 -10.30
N SER A 591 -45.80 -27.38 -9.22
CA SER A 591 -46.14 -28.49 -8.31
C SER A 591 -45.62 -28.15 -6.91
N MET A 592 -46.50 -28.18 -5.91
CA MET A 592 -46.22 -27.88 -4.49
C MET A 592 -45.52 -29.10 -3.83
N SER A 593 -44.87 -29.07 -2.66
CA SER A 593 -45.19 -28.47 -1.35
C SER A 593 -44.08 -28.91 -0.34
N PRO A 594 -44.15 -28.68 1.00
CA PRO A 594 -44.74 -27.59 1.79
C PRO A 594 -43.65 -26.86 2.65
N SER A 595 -44.06 -26.02 3.61
CA SER A 595 -43.20 -25.13 4.42
C SER A 595 -42.87 -25.62 5.85
N ALA A 596 -41.68 -25.25 6.35
CA ALA A 596 -41.39 -24.94 7.75
C ALA A 596 -40.20 -23.95 7.78
N VAL A 597 -40.45 -22.63 7.78
CA VAL A 597 -40.52 -21.78 9.00
C VAL A 597 -39.19 -21.71 9.74
N GLU A 598 -38.43 -20.66 9.48
CA GLU A 598 -37.32 -20.22 10.34
C GLU A 598 -37.88 -19.55 11.61
N VAL A 599 -37.24 -19.81 12.75
CA VAL A 599 -37.54 -19.14 14.02
C VAL A 599 -36.39 -18.18 14.32
N LEU A 600 -36.69 -16.88 14.37
CA LEU A 600 -35.76 -15.87 14.89
C LEU A 600 -35.64 -16.02 16.41
N SER A 601 -34.47 -16.48 16.88
CA SER A 601 -34.12 -16.49 18.30
C SER A 601 -33.22 -15.30 18.62
N VAL A 602 -33.75 -14.31 19.34
CA VAL A 602 -32.96 -13.28 20.01
C VAL A 602 -32.72 -13.73 21.45
N SER A 603 -31.46 -13.76 21.88
CA SER A 603 -31.09 -13.96 23.29
C SER A 603 -31.15 -12.63 24.04
N ALA A 604 -31.52 -12.68 25.32
CA ALA A 604 -31.72 -11.50 26.17
C ALA A 604 -31.06 -11.68 27.53
N GLU A 605 -30.84 -10.57 28.23
CA GLU A 605 -30.72 -10.41 29.69
C GLU A 605 -31.32 -9.02 29.98
N GLU A 606 -32.47 -8.93 30.67
CA GLU A 606 -32.65 -8.51 32.08
C GLU A 606 -32.44 -6.98 32.31
N GLU A 607 -33.25 -6.26 33.10
CA GLU A 607 -33.99 -6.64 34.31
C GLU A 607 -35.50 -6.23 34.35
N LEU A 608 -36.19 -6.94 35.25
CA LEU A 608 -37.45 -6.80 36.02
C LEU A 608 -38.39 -5.54 35.94
N PRO A 609 -39.68 -5.67 36.41
CA PRO A 609 -40.78 -4.78 36.00
C PRO A 609 -41.49 -3.99 37.13
N SER A 610 -42.41 -3.10 36.74
CA SER A 610 -43.60 -2.77 37.55
C SER A 610 -44.85 -2.52 36.67
N VAL A 611 -46.03 -2.69 37.27
CA VAL A 611 -47.39 -2.65 36.71
C VAL A 611 -48.08 -1.42 37.37
N GLU A 612 -49.02 -0.67 36.78
CA GLU A 612 -50.39 -1.05 36.41
C GLU A 612 -51.13 0.00 35.54
N VAL A 613 -52.39 -0.30 35.17
CA VAL A 613 -53.23 0.33 34.12
C VAL A 613 -53.99 1.59 34.58
N SER A 614 -54.15 2.60 33.70
CA SER A 614 -55.38 3.44 33.48
C SER A 614 -55.10 4.79 32.77
N ASP A 615 -56.06 5.55 32.19
CA ASP A 615 -57.17 5.22 31.27
C ASP A 615 -57.77 6.54 30.63
N ILE A 616 -58.37 6.47 29.43
CA ILE A 616 -59.22 7.50 28.74
C ILE A 616 -58.55 8.88 28.33
N PRO A 617 -59.20 9.91 27.68
CA PRO A 617 -58.92 10.28 26.27
C PRO A 617 -58.59 11.77 25.91
N GLU A 618 -58.55 12.08 24.59
CA GLU A 618 -58.39 13.42 23.95
C GLU A 618 -59.46 14.48 24.31
N PRO A 619 -59.18 15.79 24.12
CA PRO A 619 -59.78 16.52 22.97
C PRO A 619 -58.93 17.67 22.34
N PRO A 620 -59.32 18.22 21.16
CA PRO A 620 -58.61 19.31 20.44
C PRO A 620 -59.28 20.72 20.52
N VAL A 621 -58.53 21.80 20.22
CA VAL A 621 -58.95 23.13 19.64
C VAL A 621 -57.70 24.06 19.48
N THR A 622 -57.21 24.49 18.31
CA THR A 622 -57.52 25.62 17.35
C THR A 622 -57.07 27.07 17.71
N ILE A 623 -56.56 27.81 16.69
CA ILE A 623 -56.48 29.31 16.53
C ILE A 623 -55.36 30.05 17.35
N HIS A 624 -54.52 31.00 16.86
CA HIS A 624 -54.28 31.62 15.53
C HIS A 624 -52.91 32.38 15.44
N ARG A 625 -52.27 32.42 14.25
CA ARG A 625 -51.42 33.52 13.65
C ARG A 625 -50.14 34.03 14.38
N THR A 626 -49.08 34.54 13.73
CA THR A 626 -48.75 34.89 12.31
C THR A 626 -47.22 34.74 12.06
N GLU A 627 -46.79 34.69 10.78
CA GLU A 627 -45.47 35.00 10.15
C GLU A 627 -44.12 35.01 10.99
N GLU A 628 -42.93 34.63 10.49
CA GLU A 628 -42.39 34.65 9.10
C GLU A 628 -41.22 33.64 8.86
N GLU A 629 -40.57 33.71 7.69
CA GLU A 629 -39.56 32.84 7.03
C GLU A 629 -38.60 31.90 7.82
N LYS A 630 -38.42 30.64 7.32
CA LYS A 630 -37.19 30.11 6.65
C LYS A 630 -37.29 28.61 6.23
N PRO A 631 -36.40 28.07 5.35
CA PRO A 631 -36.72 26.90 4.51
C PRO A 631 -36.45 25.51 5.12
N LYS A 632 -37.13 24.49 4.56
CA LYS A 632 -36.97 23.07 4.90
C LYS A 632 -35.77 22.45 4.19
N ILE A 633 -34.83 21.89 4.96
CA ILE A 633 -33.81 20.95 4.45
C ILE A 633 -34.29 19.52 4.74
N ALA A 634 -34.58 18.74 3.70
CA ALA A 634 -34.86 17.32 3.81
C ALA A 634 -34.32 16.57 2.58
N ARG A 635 -33.43 15.60 2.84
CA ARG A 635 -32.77 14.73 1.84
C ARG A 635 -33.75 14.17 0.80
N LYS A 636 -33.36 14.23 -0.48
CA LYS A 636 -33.70 13.20 -1.47
C LYS A 636 -32.46 12.86 -2.31
N MET A 637 -32.34 11.57 -2.64
CA MET A 637 -31.24 10.99 -3.40
C MET A 637 -31.44 11.19 -4.91
N SER A 638 -30.36 10.98 -5.65
CA SER A 638 -30.25 11.12 -7.10
C SER A 638 -31.11 10.13 -7.88
N LEU A 639 -31.64 10.60 -9.01
CA LEU A 639 -32.06 9.80 -10.16
C LEU A 639 -31.81 10.65 -11.42
N ALA A 640 -31.11 10.08 -12.39
CA ALA A 640 -30.70 10.79 -13.60
C ALA A 640 -31.78 10.75 -14.70
N PRO A 641 -31.88 11.78 -15.55
CA PRO A 641 -32.57 11.69 -16.83
C PRO A 641 -31.64 11.93 -18.03
N SER A 642 -31.68 11.01 -18.99
CA SER A 642 -31.06 11.18 -20.31
C SER A 642 -31.82 12.24 -21.15
N ARG A 643 -31.10 13.00 -22.00
CA ARG A 643 -31.70 14.02 -22.87
C ARG A 643 -31.86 13.53 -24.31
N LEU A 644 -33.09 13.64 -24.82
CA LEU A 644 -33.42 13.47 -26.25
C LEU A 644 -33.04 14.71 -27.07
N ARG A 645 -32.76 14.51 -28.36
CA ARG A 645 -32.54 15.59 -29.34
C ARG A 645 -33.86 16.28 -29.72
N LEU A 646 -33.84 17.60 -29.85
CA LEU A 646 -34.70 18.38 -30.76
C LEU A 646 -33.87 19.49 -31.42
N ALA A 647 -34.31 19.97 -32.59
CA ALA A 647 -33.53 20.82 -33.50
C ALA A 647 -33.88 22.32 -33.41
N PRO A 648 -32.98 23.24 -33.82
CA PRO A 648 -33.22 24.68 -33.82
C PRO A 648 -33.98 25.18 -35.08
N PRO A 649 -34.60 26.37 -35.02
CA PRO A 649 -35.24 27.02 -36.16
C PRO A 649 -34.29 27.94 -36.98
N LYS A 650 -34.83 28.41 -38.11
CA LYS A 650 -34.28 29.34 -39.13
C LYS A 650 -34.33 30.82 -38.68
N ALA A 651 -33.84 31.83 -39.41
CA ALA A 651 -32.67 32.06 -40.30
C ALA A 651 -32.81 33.47 -40.93
N SER A 652 -31.73 34.26 -41.01
CA SER A 652 -31.57 35.53 -41.77
C SER A 652 -30.24 36.19 -41.41
N ASP A 653 -29.49 36.94 -42.24
CA ASP A 653 -29.40 37.13 -43.71
C ASP A 653 -28.02 37.80 -44.01
N ASP A 654 -27.61 37.88 -45.30
CA ASP A 654 -26.48 38.64 -45.91
C ASP A 654 -25.03 38.39 -45.38
N GLU A 655 -24.05 38.00 -46.21
CA GLU A 655 -23.30 38.76 -47.25
C GLU A 655 -22.46 39.94 -46.68
N SER A 656 -21.17 40.13 -47.00
CA SER A 656 -20.41 39.76 -48.23
C SER A 656 -18.87 39.68 -48.05
N PHE A 657 -18.19 39.08 -49.04
CA PHE A 657 -16.83 39.32 -49.63
C PHE A 657 -15.78 40.28 -48.98
N HIS A 658 -14.46 40.16 -49.21
CA HIS A 658 -13.66 39.32 -50.13
C HIS A 658 -12.23 39.05 -49.57
N ARG A 659 -11.55 38.01 -50.07
CA ARG A 659 -10.11 37.76 -49.86
C ARG A 659 -9.35 37.91 -51.19
N LEU A 660 -8.10 38.37 -51.15
CA LEU A 660 -7.10 38.40 -52.25
C LEU A 660 -6.02 37.34 -51.93
N GLN A 661 -5.64 36.42 -52.83
CA GLN A 661 -4.76 36.51 -54.02
C GLN A 661 -3.26 36.70 -53.71
N GLU A 662 -2.27 36.15 -54.46
CA GLU A 662 -2.13 34.95 -55.36
C GLU A 662 -0.64 34.87 -55.85
N GLU A 663 -0.10 33.81 -56.48
CA GLU A 663 -0.58 32.43 -56.75
C GLU A 663 0.27 31.43 -55.90
N GLU A 664 0.86 30.27 -56.28
CA GLU A 664 0.92 29.35 -57.44
C GLU A 664 1.03 27.91 -56.86
N GLY A 665 1.04 26.78 -57.60
CA GLY A 665 0.95 26.59 -59.04
C GLY A 665 1.02 25.12 -59.46
N VAL A 666 0.33 24.75 -60.55
CA VAL A 666 0.60 23.67 -61.54
C VAL A 666 1.03 22.27 -61.01
N SER A 667 0.38 21.13 -61.33
CA SER A 667 -0.37 20.73 -62.54
C SER A 667 -1.48 19.70 -62.29
N LYS A 668 -2.42 19.63 -63.25
CA LYS A 668 -3.50 18.62 -63.38
C LYS A 668 -2.90 17.27 -63.85
N MET A 669 -3.60 16.11 -63.73
CA MET A 669 -4.57 15.69 -64.75
C MET A 669 -5.49 14.51 -64.34
N SER A 670 -6.81 14.69 -64.56
CA SER A 670 -7.84 13.66 -64.93
C SER A 670 -8.14 12.46 -64.01
N ARG A 671 -9.37 11.93 -63.93
CA ARG A 671 -10.74 12.32 -64.41
C ARG A 671 -11.74 11.58 -63.47
N LYS A 672 -12.81 12.19 -62.94
CA LYS A 672 -14.17 12.30 -63.53
C LYS A 672 -14.73 10.97 -64.11
N MET A 673 -15.97 10.53 -63.84
CA MET A 673 -17.05 11.12 -63.01
C MET A 673 -18.22 10.13 -62.77
N SER A 674 -18.84 10.20 -61.59
CA SER A 674 -20.30 10.11 -61.29
C SER A 674 -21.23 8.95 -61.79
N MET A 675 -22.32 8.79 -61.02
CA MET A 675 -23.62 8.14 -61.34
C MET A 675 -23.81 6.63 -61.08
N ALA A 676 -24.68 6.36 -60.10
CA ALA A 676 -25.57 5.18 -60.03
C ALA A 676 -26.89 5.52 -60.80
N PRO A 677 -27.94 4.66 -60.85
CA PRO A 677 -28.11 3.31 -60.29
C PRO A 677 -28.69 2.27 -61.30
N SER A 678 -28.89 1.02 -60.86
CA SER A 678 -30.08 0.19 -61.19
C SER A 678 -30.02 -1.18 -60.48
N ARG A 679 -31.10 -1.97 -60.57
CA ARG A 679 -31.34 -3.18 -59.78
C ARG A 679 -31.99 -4.28 -60.63
N MET A 680 -31.27 -5.37 -60.91
CA MET A 680 -31.82 -6.62 -61.44
C MET A 680 -31.32 -7.83 -60.64
N LYS A 681 -31.83 -9.04 -60.92
CA LYS A 681 -31.93 -10.13 -59.92
C LYS A 681 -31.79 -11.52 -60.56
N LEU A 682 -31.41 -12.51 -59.72
CA LEU A 682 -31.28 -13.96 -59.98
C LEU A 682 -30.08 -14.38 -60.87
N PRO A 683 -29.63 -15.66 -60.82
CA PRO A 683 -30.13 -16.79 -60.01
C PRO A 683 -29.14 -17.30 -58.94
N SER A 684 -29.54 -18.34 -58.21
CA SER A 684 -28.81 -18.95 -57.09
C SER A 684 -27.89 -20.12 -57.49
N LEU A 685 -26.72 -20.23 -56.84
CA LEU A 685 -26.01 -21.48 -56.60
C LEU A 685 -25.42 -21.49 -55.17
N LYS A 686 -25.00 -22.65 -54.66
CA LYS A 686 -24.62 -22.84 -53.25
C LYS A 686 -23.10 -22.77 -53.05
N GLU A 687 -22.67 -22.05 -52.03
CA GLU A 687 -21.34 -22.19 -51.40
C GLU A 687 -21.51 -22.31 -49.87
N PRO A 688 -20.55 -22.92 -49.14
CA PRO A 688 -20.79 -23.45 -47.80
C PRO A 688 -20.76 -22.38 -46.70
N LYS A 689 -21.53 -22.62 -45.63
CA LYS A 689 -21.33 -21.91 -44.36
C LYS A 689 -20.00 -22.37 -43.73
N VAL A 690 -18.99 -21.52 -43.76
CA VAL A 690 -17.97 -21.52 -42.70
C VAL A 690 -18.66 -20.95 -41.46
N VAL A 691 -18.84 -21.78 -40.44
CA VAL A 691 -19.23 -21.30 -39.11
C VAL A 691 -17.95 -20.83 -38.44
N PHE A 692 -17.84 -19.51 -38.21
CA PHE A 692 -16.92 -19.02 -37.19
C PHE A 692 -17.53 -19.42 -35.84
N GLU A 693 -16.95 -20.45 -35.22
CA GLU A 693 -17.11 -20.66 -33.79
C GLU A 693 -16.41 -19.48 -33.10
N THR A 694 -17.20 -18.52 -32.63
CA THR A 694 -16.69 -17.46 -31.76
C THR A 694 -16.35 -18.11 -30.43
N GLU A 695 -15.06 -18.21 -30.12
CA GLU A 695 -14.59 -18.56 -28.79
C GLU A 695 -15.28 -17.67 -27.74
N PRO A 696 -15.58 -18.19 -26.54
CA PRO A 696 -16.10 -17.35 -25.47
C PRO A 696 -15.09 -16.22 -25.20
N PRO A 697 -15.56 -14.98 -24.93
CA PRO A 697 -14.65 -13.90 -24.61
C PRO A 697 -13.78 -14.30 -23.42
N PRO A 698 -12.46 -14.02 -23.45
CA PRO A 698 -11.57 -14.41 -22.36
C PRO A 698 -12.09 -13.83 -21.04
N PRO A 699 -11.88 -14.53 -19.90
CA PRO A 699 -12.33 -14.04 -18.60
C PRO A 699 -11.72 -12.65 -18.37
N PRO A 700 -12.49 -11.68 -17.84
CA PRO A 700 -12.01 -10.31 -17.66
C PRO A 700 -10.76 -10.33 -16.78
N GLN A 701 -9.63 -9.98 -17.40
CA GLN A 701 -8.35 -9.85 -16.73
C GLN A 701 -8.38 -8.57 -15.88
N PRO A 702 -7.72 -8.54 -14.71
CA PRO A 702 -7.57 -7.29 -13.97
C PRO A 702 -6.79 -6.29 -14.82
N THR A 703 -7.19 -5.02 -14.77
CA THR A 703 -6.51 -3.93 -15.51
C THR A 703 -5.10 -3.64 -14.99
N THR A 704 -4.81 -4.05 -13.75
CA THR A 704 -3.50 -3.94 -13.09
C THR A 704 -3.18 -5.23 -12.35
N THR A 705 -1.92 -5.65 -12.36
CA THR A 705 -1.47 -6.80 -11.55
C THR A 705 -1.27 -6.41 -10.09
N ILE A 706 -1.19 -7.41 -9.21
CA ILE A 706 -0.84 -7.20 -7.80
C ILE A 706 0.52 -6.49 -7.64
N PHE A 707 1.46 -6.72 -8.57
CA PHE A 707 2.77 -6.08 -8.55
C PHE A 707 2.68 -4.62 -8.99
N MET A 708 1.96 -4.30 -10.07
CA MET A 708 1.78 -2.91 -10.53
C MET A 708 0.99 -2.05 -9.53
N GLU A 709 0.01 -2.62 -8.83
CA GLU A 709 -0.67 -1.95 -7.70
C GLU A 709 0.33 -1.61 -6.59
N THR A 710 1.18 -2.57 -6.21
CA THR A 710 2.22 -2.42 -5.19
C THR A 710 3.30 -1.43 -5.61
N ILE A 711 3.70 -1.44 -6.88
CA ILE A 711 4.72 -0.55 -7.45
C ILE A 711 4.28 0.90 -7.37
N ASN A 712 3.00 1.22 -7.65
CA ASN A 712 2.50 2.59 -7.51
C ASN A 712 2.68 3.10 -6.07
N PHE A 713 2.24 2.32 -5.07
CA PHE A 713 2.44 2.67 -3.66
C PHE A 713 3.94 2.83 -3.30
N LEU A 714 4.80 1.92 -3.76
CA LEU A 714 6.25 1.98 -3.48
C LEU A 714 6.94 3.18 -4.15
N MET A 715 6.45 3.65 -5.30
CA MET A 715 6.94 4.85 -5.97
C MET A 715 6.50 6.13 -5.24
N ASP A 716 5.22 6.22 -4.85
CA ASP A 716 4.69 7.35 -4.04
C ASP A 716 5.44 7.49 -2.68
N VAL A 717 6.06 6.40 -2.22
CA VAL A 717 6.83 6.28 -0.98
C VAL A 717 8.34 6.52 -1.15
N ASN A 718 8.88 6.47 -2.38
CA ASN A 718 10.31 6.45 -2.70
C ASN A 718 11.07 5.16 -2.27
N ALA A 719 10.39 4.01 -2.17
CA ALA A 719 10.94 2.72 -1.73
C ALA A 719 11.61 1.91 -2.86
N PHE A 720 12.55 2.51 -3.59
CA PHE A 720 13.08 1.98 -4.87
C PHE A 720 13.71 0.57 -4.81
N GLN A 721 14.23 0.15 -3.64
CA GLN A 721 14.74 -1.20 -3.42
C GLN A 721 13.65 -2.28 -3.64
N PHE A 722 12.43 -2.02 -3.20
CA PHE A 722 11.28 -2.90 -3.42
C PHE A 722 10.71 -2.77 -4.83
N VAL A 723 10.71 -1.55 -5.41
CA VAL A 723 10.23 -1.29 -6.78
C VAL A 723 10.96 -2.18 -7.79
N HIS A 724 12.30 -2.25 -7.74
CA HIS A 724 13.08 -3.07 -8.68
C HIS A 724 12.79 -4.58 -8.55
N ARG A 725 12.50 -5.08 -7.34
CA ARG A 725 12.08 -6.48 -7.14
C ARG A 725 10.66 -6.73 -7.63
N ALA A 726 9.74 -5.81 -7.37
CA ALA A 726 8.37 -5.90 -7.86
C ALA A 726 8.29 -5.86 -9.40
N LEU A 727 9.10 -5.02 -10.06
CA LEU A 727 9.23 -4.98 -11.53
C LEU A 727 9.77 -6.32 -12.09
N ALA A 728 10.69 -6.98 -11.39
CA ALA A 728 11.18 -8.30 -11.79
C ALA A 728 10.09 -9.39 -11.66
N HIS A 729 9.31 -9.38 -10.57
CA HIS A 729 8.18 -10.30 -10.39
C HIS A 729 7.01 -10.02 -11.34
N GLU A 730 6.82 -8.77 -11.78
CA GLU A 730 5.85 -8.44 -12.83
C GLU A 730 6.19 -9.13 -14.16
N LEU A 731 7.44 -9.02 -14.63
CA LEU A 731 7.89 -9.70 -15.86
C LEU A 731 7.84 -11.24 -15.79
N LEU A 732 7.84 -11.82 -14.58
CA LEU A 732 7.70 -13.25 -14.35
C LEU A 732 6.24 -13.70 -14.22
N CYS A 733 5.30 -12.76 -14.12
CA CYS A 733 3.89 -13.06 -13.98
C CYS A 733 3.29 -13.51 -15.33
N PRO A 734 2.58 -14.65 -15.43
CA PRO A 734 1.90 -15.06 -16.67
C PRO A 734 0.82 -14.09 -17.18
N GLN A 735 0.49 -13.06 -16.40
CA GLN A 735 -0.44 -11.98 -16.73
C GLN A 735 0.27 -10.61 -16.85
N GLY A 736 1.53 -10.51 -16.40
CA GLY A 736 2.34 -9.30 -16.41
C GLY A 736 3.26 -9.26 -17.63
N GLY A 737 2.77 -8.73 -18.74
CA GLY A 737 3.65 -8.23 -19.80
C GLY A 737 4.26 -6.89 -19.39
N PRO A 738 5.36 -6.43 -20.04
CA PRO A 738 5.85 -5.08 -19.84
C PRO A 738 4.82 -4.07 -20.39
N SER A 739 4.01 -3.54 -19.49
CA SER A 739 2.92 -2.59 -19.75
C SER A 739 3.42 -1.16 -19.96
N CYS A 740 2.54 -0.24 -20.37
CA CYS A 740 2.87 1.18 -20.43
C CYS A 740 3.33 1.70 -19.05
N ASP A 741 2.59 1.36 -17.99
CA ASP A 741 2.92 1.74 -16.61
C ASP A 741 4.23 1.11 -16.10
N TYR A 742 4.56 -0.12 -16.52
CA TYR A 742 5.86 -0.75 -16.24
C TYR A 742 7.01 0.10 -16.82
N TYR A 743 6.89 0.54 -18.08
CA TYR A 743 7.91 1.38 -18.72
C TYR A 743 7.96 2.80 -18.14
N LEU A 744 6.83 3.38 -17.74
CA LEU A 744 6.77 4.66 -17.03
C LEU A 744 7.53 4.61 -15.70
N VAL A 745 7.26 3.60 -14.86
CA VAL A 745 7.98 3.44 -13.59
C VAL A 745 9.47 3.19 -13.84
N LEU A 746 9.81 2.36 -14.82
CA LEU A 746 11.21 2.10 -15.16
C LEU A 746 11.92 3.39 -15.60
N ALA A 747 11.28 4.21 -16.43
CA ALA A 747 11.76 5.54 -16.81
C ALA A 747 11.94 6.47 -15.60
N GLN A 748 10.96 6.55 -14.69
CA GLN A 748 11.09 7.31 -13.43
C GLN A 748 12.32 6.86 -12.61
N THR A 749 12.55 5.55 -12.46
CA THR A 749 13.73 5.05 -11.72
C THR A 749 15.06 5.32 -12.44
N TYR A 750 15.07 5.45 -13.77
CA TYR A 750 16.26 5.87 -14.51
C TYR A 750 16.48 7.39 -14.49
N MET A 751 15.43 8.23 -14.49
CA MET A 751 15.53 9.68 -14.30
C MET A 751 16.17 10.02 -12.94
N LEU A 752 15.74 9.34 -11.87
CA LEU A 752 16.31 9.52 -10.53
C LEU A 752 17.80 9.14 -10.46
N LYS A 753 18.21 8.10 -11.22
CA LYS A 753 19.63 7.71 -11.39
C LYS A 753 20.39 8.58 -12.39
N LYS A 754 19.72 9.51 -13.07
CA LYS A 754 20.25 10.37 -14.16
C LYS A 754 20.74 9.57 -15.37
N GLU A 755 20.19 8.36 -15.58
CA GLU A 755 20.45 7.49 -16.72
C GLU A 755 19.51 7.86 -17.90
N TYR A 756 19.70 9.07 -18.44
CA TYR A 756 18.78 9.67 -19.41
C TYR A 756 18.58 8.86 -20.70
N SER A 757 19.61 8.18 -21.22
CA SER A 757 19.48 7.36 -22.45
C SER A 757 18.55 6.16 -22.26
N LYS A 758 18.65 5.43 -21.15
CA LYS A 758 17.73 4.33 -20.82
C LYS A 758 16.32 4.84 -20.51
N THR A 759 16.22 6.06 -19.99
CA THR A 759 14.93 6.72 -19.81
C THR A 759 14.25 6.95 -21.16
N GLU A 760 14.99 7.45 -22.14
CA GLU A 760 14.50 7.66 -23.51
C GLU A 760 14.02 6.35 -24.15
N GLU A 761 14.85 5.30 -24.11
CA GLU A 761 14.50 3.94 -24.57
C GLU A 761 13.19 3.42 -23.92
N CYS A 762 13.03 3.61 -22.61
CA CYS A 762 11.82 3.18 -21.90
C CYS A 762 10.58 4.00 -22.31
N LEU A 763 10.72 5.32 -22.48
CA LEU A 763 9.60 6.18 -22.87
C LEU A 763 9.21 5.97 -24.34
N GLU A 764 10.13 5.64 -25.24
CA GLU A 764 9.80 5.23 -26.60
C GLU A 764 8.99 3.93 -26.63
N MET A 765 9.34 2.95 -25.78
CA MET A 765 8.54 1.72 -25.62
C MET A 765 7.16 2.01 -25.01
N ALA A 766 7.06 2.93 -24.04
CA ALA A 766 5.79 3.35 -23.47
C ALA A 766 4.87 4.01 -24.52
N VAL A 767 5.40 4.90 -25.38
CA VAL A 767 4.67 5.53 -26.49
C VAL A 767 4.20 4.50 -27.53
N GLN A 768 4.99 3.46 -27.79
CA GLN A 768 4.61 2.38 -28.72
C GLN A 768 3.44 1.53 -28.20
N ILE A 769 3.32 1.39 -26.88
CA ILE A 769 2.23 0.63 -26.24
C ILE A 769 0.97 1.48 -26.08
N ASP A 770 1.09 2.68 -25.52
CA ASP A 770 -0.02 3.63 -25.37
C ASP A 770 0.42 5.08 -25.63
N TYR A 771 0.15 5.54 -26.86
CA TYR A 771 0.41 6.92 -27.29
C TYR A 771 -0.68 7.92 -26.84
N LEU A 772 -1.76 7.45 -26.21
CA LEU A 772 -2.88 8.26 -25.69
C LEU A 772 -2.74 8.54 -24.18
N ASN A 773 -1.92 7.78 -23.46
CA ASN A 773 -1.64 8.03 -22.05
C ASN A 773 -0.93 9.39 -21.85
N PRO A 774 -1.53 10.37 -21.13
CA PRO A 774 -0.93 11.69 -20.92
C PRO A 774 0.38 11.64 -20.12
N GLU A 775 0.52 10.67 -19.21
CA GLU A 775 1.67 10.53 -18.32
C GLU A 775 2.97 10.27 -19.10
N VAL A 776 2.88 9.54 -20.22
CA VAL A 776 4.02 9.28 -21.13
C VAL A 776 4.54 10.58 -21.75
N TRP A 777 3.63 11.47 -22.16
CA TRP A 777 3.99 12.77 -22.74
C TRP A 777 4.46 13.76 -21.67
N ALA A 778 3.93 13.68 -20.44
CA ALA A 778 4.43 14.44 -19.30
C ALA A 778 5.88 14.07 -18.98
N GLN A 779 6.19 12.77 -18.89
CA GLN A 779 7.53 12.27 -18.56
C GLN A 779 8.52 12.43 -19.71
N LYS A 780 8.13 12.26 -20.99
CA LYS A 780 9.02 12.62 -22.10
C LYS A 780 9.28 14.12 -22.15
N GLY A 781 8.28 14.96 -21.88
CA GLY A 781 8.46 16.41 -21.73
C GLY A 781 9.45 16.76 -20.62
N HIS A 782 9.37 16.06 -19.48
CA HIS A 782 10.30 16.24 -18.37
C HIS A 782 11.72 15.78 -18.71
N LEU A 783 11.91 14.64 -19.38
CA LEU A 783 13.21 14.18 -19.84
C LEU A 783 13.85 15.20 -20.79
N CYS A 784 13.12 15.67 -21.81
CA CYS A 784 13.60 16.71 -22.73
C CYS A 784 13.95 18.02 -22.01
N TYR A 785 13.21 18.40 -20.96
CA TYR A 785 13.56 19.56 -20.12
C TYR A 785 14.86 19.34 -19.33
N LEU A 786 15.09 18.12 -18.79
CA LEU A 786 16.31 17.78 -18.06
C LEU A 786 17.55 17.64 -18.96
N THR A 787 17.38 17.29 -20.24
CA THR A 787 18.46 17.26 -21.23
C THR A 787 18.70 18.60 -21.94
N GLY A 788 17.80 19.58 -21.75
CA GLY A 788 17.89 20.93 -22.31
C GLY A 788 17.23 21.12 -23.68
N ASP A 789 16.52 20.11 -24.22
CA ASP A 789 15.68 20.30 -25.41
C ASP A 789 14.32 20.90 -25.04
N PHE A 790 14.32 22.22 -24.84
CA PHE A 790 13.11 23.00 -24.64
C PHE A 790 12.16 23.01 -25.85
N GLY A 791 12.58 22.49 -27.01
CA GLY A 791 11.76 22.34 -28.22
C GLY A 791 10.84 21.13 -28.13
N GLU A 792 11.40 19.95 -27.94
CA GLU A 792 10.62 18.72 -27.73
C GLU A 792 9.88 18.74 -26.40
N ALA A 793 10.46 19.31 -25.34
CA ALA A 793 9.79 19.46 -24.05
C ALA A 793 8.46 20.24 -24.18
N LYS A 794 8.49 21.39 -24.88
CA LYS A 794 7.31 22.20 -25.16
C LYS A 794 6.24 21.40 -25.90
N ALA A 795 6.60 20.71 -26.99
CA ALA A 795 5.65 19.94 -27.79
C ALA A 795 5.03 18.78 -26.99
N CYS A 796 5.80 18.13 -26.12
CA CYS A 796 5.31 17.06 -25.25
C CYS A 796 4.36 17.59 -24.15
N TYR A 797 4.67 18.72 -23.52
CA TYR A 797 3.78 19.34 -22.53
C TYR A 797 2.50 19.92 -23.16
N GLU A 798 2.58 20.60 -24.31
CA GLU A 798 1.40 21.04 -25.07
C GLU A 798 0.49 19.85 -25.42
N ARG A 799 1.08 18.73 -25.84
CA ARG A 799 0.34 17.48 -26.11
C ARG A 799 -0.27 16.88 -24.84
N THR A 800 0.44 16.90 -23.71
CA THR A 800 -0.05 16.42 -22.40
C THR A 800 -1.34 17.16 -22.01
N ILE A 801 -1.34 18.48 -22.14
CA ILE A 801 -2.49 19.34 -21.79
C ILE A 801 -3.66 19.19 -22.80
N SER A 802 -3.41 18.67 -24.01
CA SER A 802 -4.45 18.46 -25.02
C SER A 802 -5.36 17.24 -24.78
N PHE A 803 -5.00 16.36 -23.84
CA PHE A 803 -5.81 15.18 -23.49
C PHE A 803 -6.98 15.52 -22.55
N VAL A 804 -8.00 14.65 -22.54
CA VAL A 804 -9.21 14.81 -21.72
C VAL A 804 -9.00 14.37 -20.26
N THR A 805 -8.05 13.45 -20.05
CA THR A 805 -7.59 12.97 -18.74
C THR A 805 -6.34 13.75 -18.33
N ASP A 806 -6.29 14.24 -17.10
CA ASP A 806 -5.07 14.85 -16.54
C ASP A 806 -4.02 13.75 -16.22
N ALA A 807 -2.74 14.08 -16.38
CA ALA A 807 -1.59 13.32 -15.86
C ALA A 807 -1.46 13.47 -14.32
N LYS A 808 -0.68 12.61 -13.65
CA LYS A 808 -0.56 12.60 -12.17
C LYS A 808 -0.10 13.96 -11.62
N ASP A 809 0.99 14.51 -12.15
CA ASP A 809 1.61 15.75 -11.68
C ASP A 809 1.42 16.94 -12.65
N MET A 810 0.17 17.15 -13.11
CA MET A 810 -0.16 18.22 -14.08
C MET A 810 0.24 19.64 -13.61
N HIS A 811 0.32 19.91 -12.30
CA HIS A 811 0.84 21.18 -11.76
C HIS A 811 2.27 21.48 -12.26
N PHE A 812 3.15 20.48 -12.22
CA PHE A 812 4.53 20.59 -12.69
C PHE A 812 4.62 20.81 -14.21
N VAL A 813 3.77 20.12 -14.97
CA VAL A 813 3.65 20.29 -16.43
C VAL A 813 3.32 21.74 -16.79
N TYR A 814 2.39 22.40 -16.09
CA TYR A 814 2.11 23.81 -16.33
C TYR A 814 3.28 24.73 -15.94
N LEU A 815 3.94 24.51 -14.79
CA LEU A 815 5.07 25.33 -14.36
C LEU A 815 6.23 25.28 -15.37
N ARG A 816 6.58 24.09 -15.87
CA ARG A 816 7.68 23.88 -16.83
C ARG A 816 7.31 24.35 -18.24
N LEU A 817 6.06 24.19 -18.69
CA LEU A 817 5.63 24.76 -19.97
C LEU A 817 5.58 26.30 -19.91
N GLY A 818 5.11 26.86 -18.80
CA GLY A 818 5.11 28.30 -18.55
C GLY A 818 6.52 28.92 -18.60
N SER A 819 7.52 28.27 -17.99
CA SER A 819 8.90 28.78 -18.00
C SER A 819 9.50 28.76 -19.40
N ILE A 820 9.29 27.68 -20.16
CA ILE A 820 9.71 27.59 -21.57
C ILE A 820 9.06 28.69 -22.42
N TYR A 821 7.80 29.05 -22.17
CA TYR A 821 7.15 30.18 -22.86
C TYR A 821 7.76 31.54 -22.48
N LEU A 822 8.12 31.76 -21.21
CA LEU A 822 8.81 32.98 -20.75
C LEU A 822 10.20 33.11 -21.40
N GLU A 823 11.02 32.06 -21.37
CA GLU A 823 12.34 32.00 -22.01
C GLU A 823 12.26 32.28 -23.52
N ARG A 824 11.23 31.75 -24.19
CA ARG A 824 10.95 31.96 -25.61
C ARG A 824 10.27 33.30 -25.93
N LYS A 825 9.96 34.11 -24.91
CA LYS A 825 9.33 35.43 -25.02
C LYS A 825 7.91 35.38 -25.62
N GLU A 826 7.24 34.23 -25.52
CA GLU A 826 5.84 34.01 -25.88
C GLU A 826 4.93 34.38 -24.70
N TYR A 827 5.04 35.63 -24.20
CA TYR A 827 4.50 36.04 -22.91
C TYR A 827 2.98 35.89 -22.78
N ASP A 828 2.21 36.11 -23.85
CA ASP A 828 0.74 35.92 -23.84
C ASP A 828 0.36 34.47 -23.46
N LYS A 829 1.08 33.49 -24.01
CA LYS A 829 0.86 32.07 -23.73
C LYS A 829 1.38 31.67 -22.35
N ALA A 830 2.48 32.27 -21.90
CA ALA A 830 2.94 32.10 -20.52
C ALA A 830 1.86 32.58 -19.53
N LYS A 831 1.28 33.77 -19.75
CA LYS A 831 0.18 34.31 -18.96
C LYS A 831 -1.02 33.35 -18.92
N ASP A 832 -1.48 32.87 -20.07
CA ASP A 832 -2.60 31.92 -20.15
C ASP A 832 -2.33 30.60 -19.40
N ILE A 833 -1.14 30.01 -19.55
CA ILE A 833 -0.77 28.75 -18.89
C ILE A 833 -0.58 28.93 -17.38
N TYR A 834 0.06 30.01 -16.93
CA TYR A 834 0.21 30.28 -15.50
C TYR A 834 -1.14 30.64 -14.84
N LEU A 835 -2.05 31.33 -15.55
CA LEU A 835 -3.43 31.55 -15.11
C LEU A 835 -4.29 30.27 -15.11
N LEU A 836 -3.97 29.26 -15.92
CA LEU A 836 -4.57 27.94 -15.84
C LEU A 836 -4.01 27.15 -14.63
N ALA A 837 -2.70 27.25 -14.41
CA ALA A 837 -2.01 26.64 -13.28
C ALA A 837 -2.52 27.17 -11.93
N SER A 838 -2.62 28.50 -11.77
CA SER A 838 -3.11 29.10 -10.52
C SER A 838 -4.58 28.78 -10.24
N LYS A 839 -5.43 28.64 -11.28
CA LYS A 839 -6.83 28.21 -11.13
C LYS A 839 -6.98 26.75 -10.67
N LYS A 840 -6.10 25.85 -11.10
CA LYS A 840 -6.09 24.45 -10.63
C LYS A 840 -5.36 24.27 -9.30
N SER A 841 -4.32 25.07 -9.06
CA SER A 841 -3.30 24.83 -8.02
C SER A 841 -2.52 26.13 -7.72
N PRO A 842 -3.02 27.02 -6.84
CA PRO A 842 -2.34 28.26 -6.53
C PRO A 842 -1.02 28.03 -5.77
N SER A 843 0.09 28.38 -6.40
CA SER A 843 1.42 28.46 -5.77
C SER A 843 2.08 29.82 -5.99
N CYS A 844 3.10 30.12 -5.18
CA CYS A 844 3.93 31.31 -5.37
C CYS A 844 4.54 31.37 -6.78
N LEU A 845 5.03 30.25 -7.33
CA LEU A 845 5.63 30.24 -8.67
C LEU A 845 4.58 30.39 -9.78
N THR A 846 3.35 29.88 -9.59
CA THR A 846 2.28 30.12 -10.58
C THR A 846 1.94 31.61 -10.69
N TRP A 847 1.79 32.31 -9.56
CA TRP A 847 1.46 33.74 -9.55
C TRP A 847 2.64 34.63 -9.94
N LEU A 848 3.87 34.27 -9.54
CA LEU A 848 5.09 34.89 -10.05
C LEU A 848 5.17 34.76 -11.59
N GLY A 849 4.86 33.60 -12.15
CA GLY A 849 4.81 33.38 -13.60
C GLY A 849 3.79 34.26 -14.32
N VAL A 850 2.60 34.47 -13.74
CA VAL A 850 1.62 35.46 -14.24
C VAL A 850 2.18 36.88 -14.15
N GLY A 851 2.76 37.26 -13.01
CA GLY A 851 3.31 38.60 -12.76
C GLY A 851 4.44 38.97 -13.73
N ILE A 852 5.38 38.04 -13.96
CA ILE A 852 6.45 38.19 -14.95
C ILE A 852 5.86 38.36 -16.35
N ALA A 853 4.90 37.52 -16.75
CA ALA A 853 4.29 37.62 -18.07
C ALA A 853 3.59 38.98 -18.28
N CYS A 854 2.78 39.43 -17.31
CA CYS A 854 2.08 40.72 -17.36
C CYS A 854 3.07 41.91 -17.39
N TYR A 855 4.12 41.87 -16.55
CA TYR A 855 5.19 42.88 -16.55
C TYR A 855 5.89 42.97 -17.91
N ARG A 856 6.24 41.83 -18.53
CA ARG A 856 6.85 41.78 -19.87
C ARG A 856 5.91 42.25 -20.98
N LEU A 857 4.59 42.08 -20.80
CA LEU A 857 3.53 42.63 -21.67
C LEU A 857 3.21 44.11 -21.39
N LYS A 858 3.76 44.70 -20.32
CA LYS A 858 3.49 46.06 -19.80
C LYS A 858 2.09 46.28 -19.21
N GLU A 859 1.43 45.18 -18.82
CA GLU A 859 0.16 45.15 -18.10
C GLU A 859 0.44 45.35 -16.60
N MET A 860 0.78 46.58 -16.20
CA MET A 860 1.37 46.85 -14.89
C MET A 860 0.43 46.59 -13.71
N VAL A 861 -0.88 46.78 -13.88
CA VAL A 861 -1.87 46.56 -12.82
C VAL A 861 -2.05 45.06 -12.59
N GLU A 862 -2.20 44.30 -13.67
CA GLU A 862 -2.29 42.84 -13.66
C GLU A 862 -1.01 42.18 -13.14
N ALA A 863 0.15 42.80 -13.39
CA ALA A 863 1.43 42.39 -12.82
C ALA A 863 1.49 42.63 -11.30
N GLU A 864 1.05 43.81 -10.84
CA GLU A 864 1.01 44.18 -9.43
C GLU A 864 0.07 43.26 -8.63
N ASP A 865 -1.15 43.05 -9.13
CA ASP A 865 -2.13 42.13 -8.55
C ASP A 865 -1.54 40.71 -8.42
N ALA A 866 -1.00 40.15 -9.50
CA ALA A 866 -0.44 38.81 -9.51
C ALA A 866 0.79 38.65 -8.59
N LEU A 867 1.67 39.66 -8.53
CA LEU A 867 2.83 39.64 -7.63
C LEU A 867 2.41 39.82 -6.15
N SER A 868 1.31 40.53 -5.88
CA SER A 868 0.76 40.64 -4.53
C SER A 868 0.21 39.31 -4.00
N GLU A 869 -0.48 38.52 -4.85
CA GLU A 869 -0.92 37.15 -4.55
C GLU A 869 0.27 36.21 -4.38
N ALA A 870 1.32 36.34 -5.20
CA ALA A 870 2.56 35.55 -5.03
C ALA A 870 3.22 35.81 -3.66
N ASN A 871 3.28 37.09 -3.24
CA ASN A 871 3.84 37.52 -1.95
C ASN A 871 2.97 37.04 -0.77
N ALA A 872 1.64 37.06 -0.91
CA ALA A 872 0.70 36.57 0.10
C ALA A 872 0.82 35.06 0.35
N LEU A 873 1.19 34.28 -0.67
CA LEU A 873 1.46 32.84 -0.55
C LEU A 873 2.86 32.53 0.01
N ASN A 874 3.90 33.26 -0.43
CA ASN A 874 5.26 33.14 0.09
C ASN A 874 6.02 34.48 0.03
N ASN A 875 6.14 35.13 1.20
CA ASN A 875 6.84 36.40 1.35
C ASN A 875 8.38 36.29 1.43
N ASN A 876 8.94 35.07 1.42
CA ASN A 876 10.38 34.83 1.43
C ASN A 876 10.97 34.64 0.02
N ASN A 877 10.16 34.68 -1.04
CA ASN A 877 10.67 34.59 -2.42
C ASN A 877 11.29 35.92 -2.87
N ALA A 878 12.62 35.95 -3.03
CA ALA A 878 13.35 37.13 -3.49
C ALA A 878 12.93 37.63 -4.89
N GLU A 879 12.55 36.74 -5.81
CA GLU A 879 12.15 37.13 -7.17
C GLU A 879 10.82 37.89 -7.18
N VAL A 880 9.88 37.57 -6.28
CA VAL A 880 8.62 38.30 -6.15
C VAL A 880 8.89 39.75 -5.71
N TRP A 881 9.77 39.95 -4.73
CA TRP A 881 10.18 41.29 -4.29
C TRP A 881 10.98 42.05 -5.36
N ALA A 882 11.78 41.35 -6.16
CA ALA A 882 12.52 41.92 -7.28
C ALA A 882 11.59 42.47 -8.38
N TYR A 883 10.58 41.68 -8.79
CA TYR A 883 9.59 42.14 -9.77
C TYR A 883 8.63 43.20 -9.18
N LEU A 884 8.26 43.14 -7.90
CA LEU A 884 7.52 44.23 -7.23
C LEU A 884 8.32 45.53 -7.23
N ALA A 885 9.64 45.49 -7.04
CA ALA A 885 10.49 46.67 -7.13
C ALA A 885 10.45 47.30 -8.54
N LEU A 886 10.58 46.48 -9.60
CA LEU A 886 10.48 46.93 -11.00
C LEU A 886 9.12 47.59 -11.32
N VAL A 887 8.02 46.96 -10.90
CA VAL A 887 6.66 47.51 -11.08
C VAL A 887 6.50 48.83 -10.32
N CYS A 888 6.98 48.94 -9.07
CA CYS A 888 6.92 50.18 -8.30
C CYS A 888 7.80 51.30 -8.91
N MET A 889 8.97 50.99 -9.49
CA MET A 889 9.80 51.97 -10.21
C MET A 889 9.06 52.53 -11.43
N GLN A 890 8.48 51.67 -12.25
CA GLN A 890 7.74 52.06 -13.45
C GLN A 890 6.40 52.75 -13.11
N GLY A 891 5.81 52.44 -11.95
CA GLY A 891 4.65 53.13 -11.38
C GLY A 891 4.95 54.44 -10.64
N GLY A 892 6.22 54.86 -10.52
CA GLY A 892 6.61 56.11 -9.85
C GLY A 892 6.63 56.05 -8.31
N ARG A 893 6.45 54.88 -7.69
CA ARG A 893 6.25 54.71 -6.24
C ARG A 893 7.57 54.50 -5.50
N GLN A 894 8.30 55.60 -5.30
CA GLN A 894 9.69 55.62 -4.80
C GLN A 894 9.93 54.80 -3.53
N LEU A 895 9.14 55.07 -2.46
CA LEU A 895 9.32 54.43 -1.15
C LEU A 895 9.06 52.92 -1.18
N GLU A 896 8.15 52.47 -2.04
CA GLU A 896 7.79 51.05 -2.19
C GLU A 896 8.82 50.30 -3.05
N ALA A 897 9.34 50.96 -4.10
CA ALA A 897 10.43 50.44 -4.91
C ALA A 897 11.70 50.18 -4.06
N GLU A 898 12.11 51.16 -3.25
CA GLU A 898 13.22 51.00 -2.32
C GLU A 898 13.00 49.88 -1.31
N GLN A 899 11.81 49.79 -0.72
CA GLN A 899 11.49 48.76 0.27
C GLN A 899 11.51 47.37 -0.35
N SER A 900 10.85 47.18 -1.50
CA SER A 900 10.85 45.91 -2.23
C SER A 900 12.25 45.49 -2.64
N TYR A 901 13.09 46.42 -3.12
CA TYR A 901 14.49 46.13 -3.43
C TYR A 901 15.30 45.77 -2.17
N LYS A 902 15.15 46.50 -1.05
CA LYS A 902 15.76 46.16 0.25
C LYS A 902 15.37 44.74 0.71
N TYR A 903 14.14 44.30 0.47
CA TYR A 903 13.70 42.93 0.76
C TYR A 903 14.27 41.89 -0.22
N ALA A 904 14.31 42.17 -1.53
CA ALA A 904 14.90 41.27 -2.53
C ALA A 904 16.39 40.99 -2.26
N VAL A 905 17.16 42.03 -1.93
CA VAL A 905 18.59 41.90 -1.56
C VAL A 905 18.75 41.16 -0.22
N LYS A 906 17.91 41.45 0.78
CA LYS A 906 17.92 40.76 2.09
C LYS A 906 17.58 39.26 1.99
N LEU A 907 16.80 38.87 0.98
CA LEU A 907 16.41 37.48 0.70
C LEU A 907 17.36 36.78 -0.29
N GLU A 908 18.53 37.35 -0.56
CA GLU A 908 19.60 36.77 -1.38
C GLU A 908 19.15 36.41 -2.81
N LEU A 909 18.63 37.40 -3.55
CA LEU A 909 18.25 37.27 -4.96
C LEU A 909 19.41 36.68 -5.82
N ALA A 910 19.28 35.41 -6.20
CA ALA A 910 20.29 34.68 -6.97
C ALA A 910 20.32 35.00 -8.48
N ASN A 911 19.31 35.71 -8.99
CA ASN A 911 19.14 35.97 -10.41
C ASN A 911 19.91 37.24 -10.83
N GLU A 912 21.15 37.05 -11.30
CA GLU A 912 22.04 38.16 -11.72
C GLU A 912 21.47 38.99 -12.90
N GLU A 913 20.75 38.38 -13.84
CA GLU A 913 20.14 39.12 -14.95
C GLU A 913 19.03 40.05 -14.46
N LEU A 914 18.21 39.59 -13.51
CA LEU A 914 17.15 40.39 -12.90
C LEU A 914 17.72 41.53 -12.03
N LEU A 915 18.82 41.28 -11.32
CA LEU A 915 19.54 42.32 -10.58
C LEU A 915 20.09 43.41 -11.52
N GLN A 916 20.65 43.01 -12.67
CA GLN A 916 21.12 43.95 -13.70
C GLN A 916 19.96 44.75 -14.33
N GLU A 917 18.80 44.13 -14.57
CA GLU A 917 17.60 44.85 -15.04
C GLU A 917 17.13 45.88 -14.00
N ILE A 918 17.10 45.54 -12.72
CA ILE A 918 16.76 46.49 -11.65
C ILE A 918 17.72 47.66 -11.64
N HIS A 919 19.03 47.42 -11.71
CA HIS A 919 20.02 48.50 -11.74
C HIS A 919 19.90 49.41 -12.98
N GLN A 920 19.57 48.86 -14.16
CA GLN A 920 19.30 49.69 -15.33
C GLN A 920 18.04 50.55 -15.14
N VAL A 921 16.96 50.00 -14.59
CA VAL A 921 15.72 50.75 -14.33
C VAL A 921 15.92 51.81 -13.22
N GLN A 922 16.71 51.53 -12.18
CA GLN A 922 17.12 52.51 -11.17
C GLN A 922 17.87 53.70 -11.80
N LEU A 923 18.76 53.45 -12.77
CA LEU A 923 19.48 54.50 -13.51
C LEU A 923 18.57 55.30 -14.45
N ASP A 924 17.65 54.62 -15.15
CA ASP A 924 16.75 55.25 -16.12
C ASP A 924 15.68 56.13 -15.44
N VAL A 925 15.22 55.73 -14.25
CA VAL A 925 14.15 56.42 -13.50
C VAL A 925 14.70 57.36 -12.41
N GLY A 926 15.93 57.13 -11.94
CA GLY A 926 16.64 58.02 -11.01
C GLY A 926 16.26 57.90 -9.54
N PHE A 927 15.61 56.79 -9.13
CA PHE A 927 15.33 56.46 -7.73
C PHE A 927 15.23 54.95 -7.51
N GLY A 928 15.16 54.51 -6.26
CA GLY A 928 14.93 53.10 -5.89
C GLY A 928 16.19 52.31 -5.56
N ASP A 929 17.37 52.91 -5.73
CA ASP A 929 18.62 52.47 -5.09
C ASP A 929 18.69 53.08 -3.66
N PRO A 930 18.83 52.27 -2.59
CA PRO A 930 19.02 52.74 -1.21
C PRO A 930 20.29 53.57 -0.95
N SER A 931 21.17 53.72 -1.94
CA SER A 931 22.48 54.37 -1.84
C SER A 931 22.47 55.89 -2.06
N PHE A 932 21.31 56.48 -2.36
CA PHE A 932 21.12 57.90 -2.73
C PHE A 932 20.33 58.72 -1.70
#